data_AF-A0A2A4P078-F1
#
_entry.id   AF-A0A2A4P078-F1
#
_cell.length_a   1.000
_cell.length_b   1.000
_cell.length_c   1.000
_cell.angle_alpha   90.00
_cell.angle_beta   90.00
_cell.angle_gamma   90.00
#
_symmetry.space_group_name_H-M   'P 1'
#
loop_
_entity.id
_entity.type
_entity.pdbx_description
1 polymer ?
#
loop_
_entity_poly.entity_id
_entity_poly.type
_entity_poly.pdbx_seq_one_letter_code
_entity_poly.pdbx_strand_id
1 'polypeptide(L)'
;MSRKNKMFKKKGKVIKDLTRKVLRIFNNNPDGLYNYKQIASKIKIEDTDGRNQIIKKLAALKIEEKIEEVDRGKYKLLASTKHVIGTIDLTSNGNGYLVSDELENDVYIPARNLNHALDGDTVKVYTYSRRKNKKLEGDVVEIIERSKDKFVGVLQLNKKFGFVVPDNFKMYTDIFIPENRLSTAEDGDKVLVHMTDWPQNSKNPFGEIIEVLGKPGDHNTEIHSILVEYDLPYKFSEEVEEFANSISLEITEEEIAKRRDMRKDLTFTIDPKDAKDFDDALSFTELENGNYEIGIHIADVSHYVQEGTILEDETYERATSVYLVDRVVPMLPEMLSNGACSLRPNEEKLTFSAVFEIDKKAHVIDQWFGRTVTYSDQRFAYEEAQAIIEKNEEGSFEMPEDISITDGAYTVSPEIVKATLTLDVLAKKMRERRLKQGAITFDRVEVKFNLDEEANPIGVFFKESKDANKLIEEFMLLANKKVAEFIGRKKGGTPTKDTFIYRVHDEPNIEKLQSLQTIVSKFGYSIDTQDKQSISQSLNKLLSDVHGKGEANMIETLAVRTMSKAVYTTDNIGHYGLAFDYYSHFTSPIRRYPDVMTHRLLQHYLEGGKSPNPAIYEEKCKHSSEREYLASKAERDSIKYMQIKYMQDHEDEEFEGVVSGVTEWGIYVEIIENKCEGMIRVRDLKGDFFIYDESQYAMVGQSSKQVIQLGDNLIVKVKKTDLERKHLDFNMVKHIGKIFSE
;
A
#
# COMPACT_ATOMS: atom_id res chain seq x y z
N MET A 1 43.60 -33.29 73.63
CA MET A 1 43.72 -33.21 72.15
C MET A 1 42.53 -32.45 71.59
N SER A 2 42.81 -31.32 70.93
CA SER A 2 41.85 -30.32 70.46
C SER A 2 41.15 -30.74 69.16
N ARG A 3 39.81 -30.61 69.12
CA ARG A 3 38.98 -30.77 67.92
C ARG A 3 39.02 -29.46 67.10
N LYS A 4 39.53 -29.53 65.86
CA LYS A 4 39.51 -28.45 64.88
C LYS A 4 38.10 -28.22 64.33
N ASN A 5 37.52 -27.05 64.59
CA ASN A 5 36.35 -26.53 63.88
C ASN A 5 36.75 -26.09 62.46
N LYS A 6 36.15 -26.69 61.42
CA LYS A 6 36.19 -26.19 60.04
C LYS A 6 35.11 -25.11 59.87
N MET A 7 35.52 -23.85 59.71
CA MET A 7 34.65 -22.75 59.27
C MET A 7 34.31 -22.90 57.78
N PHE A 8 33.02 -23.05 57.45
CA PHE A 8 32.52 -22.88 56.09
C PHE A 8 32.39 -21.38 55.74
N LYS A 9 33.05 -20.93 54.67
CA LYS A 9 32.86 -19.58 54.09
C LYS A 9 31.49 -19.52 53.37
N LYS A 10 30.60 -18.62 53.80
CA LYS A 10 29.33 -18.30 53.10
C LYS A 10 29.61 -17.89 51.65
N LYS A 11 28.97 -18.52 50.65
CA LYS A 11 28.93 -18.02 49.27
C LYS A 11 28.15 -16.70 49.23
N GLY A 12 28.71 -15.65 48.64
CA GLY A 12 28.06 -14.34 48.48
C GLY A 12 26.83 -14.38 47.57
N LYS A 13 25.96 -13.36 47.69
CA LYS A 13 24.75 -13.22 46.85
C LYS A 13 25.17 -12.84 45.42
N VAL A 14 24.78 -13.65 44.43
CA VAL A 14 25.01 -13.34 43.01
C VAL A 14 24.16 -12.14 42.60
N ILE A 15 24.78 -11.10 42.03
CA ILE A 15 24.07 -9.92 41.54
C ILE A 15 23.41 -10.25 40.20
N LYS A 16 22.07 -10.24 40.16
CA LYS A 16 21.30 -10.39 38.92
C LYS A 16 21.58 -9.24 37.95
N ASP A 17 21.71 -9.57 36.66
CA ASP A 17 21.92 -8.65 35.53
C ASP A 17 23.15 -7.74 35.62
N LEU A 18 24.20 -8.16 36.33
CA LEU A 18 25.40 -7.35 36.53
C LEU A 18 26.04 -6.90 35.21
N THR A 19 26.08 -7.77 34.20
CA THR A 19 26.59 -7.44 32.85
C THR A 19 25.83 -6.26 32.23
N ARG A 20 24.50 -6.31 32.26
CA ARG A 20 23.63 -5.26 31.69
C ARG A 20 23.83 -3.94 32.42
N LYS A 21 23.89 -3.98 33.76
CA LYS A 21 24.09 -2.78 34.60
C LYS A 21 25.46 -2.12 34.36
N VAL A 22 26.51 -2.92 34.17
CA VAL A 22 27.85 -2.42 33.85
C VAL A 22 27.89 -1.82 32.46
N LEU A 23 27.36 -2.51 31.44
CA LEU A 23 27.32 -1.99 30.06
C LEU A 23 26.47 -0.72 29.95
N ARG A 24 25.34 -0.62 30.66
CA ARG A 24 24.51 0.61 30.67
C ARG A 24 25.29 1.85 31.13
N ILE A 25 26.23 1.71 32.08
CA ILE A 25 27.06 2.83 32.54
C ILE A 25 28.02 3.30 31.46
N PHE A 26 28.64 2.38 30.73
CA PHE A 26 29.49 2.70 29.59
C PHE A 26 28.66 3.25 28.42
N ASN A 27 27.47 2.72 28.16
CA ASN A 27 26.59 3.18 27.08
C ASN A 27 26.03 4.60 27.32
N ASN A 28 25.72 4.96 28.57
CA ASN A 28 25.26 6.32 28.89
C ASN A 28 26.35 7.39 28.70
N ASN A 29 27.63 7.00 28.61
CA ASN A 29 28.73 7.90 28.29
C ASN A 29 29.86 7.10 27.63
N PRO A 30 29.79 6.88 26.29
CA PRO A 30 30.70 5.99 25.56
C PRO A 30 32.18 6.40 25.62
N ASP A 31 32.43 7.70 25.78
CA ASP A 31 33.79 8.25 25.97
C ASP A 31 34.25 8.22 27.44
N GLY A 32 33.37 7.82 28.35
CA GLY A 32 33.62 7.77 29.79
C GLY A 32 34.61 6.68 30.18
N LEU A 33 35.69 7.10 30.86
CA LEU A 33 36.67 6.21 31.49
C LEU A 33 36.24 5.87 32.92
N TYR A 34 35.96 4.60 33.18
CA TYR A 34 35.44 4.14 34.47
C TYR A 34 36.29 3.04 35.10
N ASN A 35 36.51 3.16 36.42
CA ASN A 35 37.08 2.09 37.25
C ASN A 35 36.00 1.33 38.03
N TYR A 36 36.38 0.19 38.63
CA TYR A 36 35.45 -0.67 39.37
C TYR A 36 34.76 0.03 40.55
N LYS A 37 35.39 1.03 41.19
CA LYS A 37 34.80 1.79 42.30
C LYS A 37 33.72 2.75 41.82
N GLN A 38 33.97 3.43 40.70
CA GLN A 38 32.99 4.34 40.07
C GLN A 38 31.77 3.56 39.58
N ILE A 39 31.99 2.39 38.98
CA ILE A 39 30.92 1.49 38.55
C ILE A 39 30.14 0.97 39.76
N ALA A 40 30.83 0.53 40.81
CA ALA A 40 30.18 0.07 42.05
C ALA A 40 29.32 1.18 42.69
N SER A 41 29.82 2.42 42.71
CA SER A 41 29.07 3.58 43.21
C SER A 41 27.82 3.86 42.37
N LYS A 42 27.91 3.86 41.04
CA LYS A 42 26.77 4.09 40.14
C LYS A 42 25.70 2.98 40.22
N ILE A 43 26.10 1.73 40.51
CA ILE A 43 25.18 0.58 40.68
C ILE A 43 24.73 0.43 42.15
N LYS A 44 25.17 1.31 43.06
CA LYS A 44 24.87 1.27 44.51
C LYS A 44 25.30 -0.05 45.18
N ILE A 45 26.49 -0.54 44.84
CA ILE A 45 27.11 -1.73 45.43
C ILE A 45 28.25 -1.29 46.36
N GLU A 46 28.06 -1.54 47.66
CA GLU A 46 29.00 -1.10 48.70
C GLU A 46 29.79 -2.25 49.33
N ASP A 47 29.30 -3.48 49.18
CA ASP A 47 29.91 -4.66 49.79
C ASP A 47 31.11 -5.20 48.98
N THR A 48 32.03 -5.83 49.71
CA THR A 48 33.29 -6.36 49.15
C THR A 48 33.06 -7.49 48.14
N ASP A 49 32.01 -8.30 48.33
CA ASP A 49 31.71 -9.42 47.44
C ASP A 49 31.19 -8.91 46.09
N GLY A 50 30.26 -7.95 46.09
CA GLY A 50 29.73 -7.30 44.90
C GLY A 50 30.80 -6.55 44.11
N ARG A 51 31.75 -5.88 44.78
CA ARG A 51 32.91 -5.25 44.12
C ARG A 51 33.81 -6.27 43.43
N ASN A 52 34.03 -7.44 44.04
CA ASN A 52 34.78 -8.54 43.42
C ASN A 52 34.04 -9.13 42.21
N GLN A 53 32.71 -9.20 42.26
CA GLN A 53 31.89 -9.61 41.11
C GLN A 53 32.02 -8.61 39.94
N ILE A 54 32.04 -7.30 40.22
CA ILE A 54 32.28 -6.26 39.19
C ILE A 54 33.67 -6.41 38.56
N ILE A 55 34.73 -6.58 39.37
CA ILE A 55 36.10 -6.76 38.86
C ILE A 55 36.18 -7.98 37.93
N LYS A 56 35.59 -9.11 38.34
CA LYS A 56 35.53 -10.31 37.50
C LYS A 56 34.75 -10.06 36.20
N LYS A 57 33.66 -9.30 36.27
CA LYS A 57 32.84 -9.01 35.08
C LYS A 57 33.53 -8.05 34.11
N LEU A 58 34.26 -7.05 34.61
CA LEU A 58 35.09 -6.16 33.78
C LEU A 58 36.21 -6.94 33.09
N ALA A 59 36.88 -7.85 33.80
CA ALA A 59 37.87 -8.75 33.19
C ALA A 59 37.25 -9.63 32.10
N ALA A 60 36.05 -10.18 32.34
CA ALA A 60 35.33 -10.95 31.31
C ALA A 60 34.94 -10.09 30.10
N LEU A 61 34.43 -8.87 30.32
CA LEU A 61 34.06 -7.95 29.22
C LEU A 61 35.27 -7.47 28.41
N LYS A 62 36.44 -7.34 29.04
CA LYS A 62 37.71 -7.06 28.37
C LYS A 62 38.13 -8.23 27.48
N ILE A 63 38.03 -9.46 27.97
CA ILE A 63 38.31 -10.68 27.20
C ILE A 63 37.30 -10.84 26.05
N GLU A 64 36.05 -10.46 26.26
CA GLU A 64 34.99 -10.43 25.24
C GLU A 64 35.14 -9.26 24.24
N GLU A 65 36.21 -8.45 24.31
CA GLU A 65 36.48 -7.29 23.45
C GLU A 65 35.36 -6.22 23.44
N LYS A 66 34.53 -6.17 24.49
CA LYS A 66 33.46 -5.16 24.63
C LYS A 66 33.95 -3.85 25.23
N ILE A 67 35.01 -3.93 26.04
CA ILE A 67 35.65 -2.78 26.68
C ILE A 67 37.17 -2.94 26.54
N GLU A 68 37.88 -1.84 26.36
CA GLU A 68 39.33 -1.78 26.48
C GLU A 68 39.76 -1.25 27.84
N GLU A 69 40.91 -1.70 28.32
CA GLU A 69 41.57 -1.10 29.48
C GLU A 69 42.61 -0.10 28.97
N VAL A 70 42.24 1.18 28.93
CA VAL A 70 43.08 2.27 28.43
C VAL A 70 44.20 2.62 29.43
N ASP A 71 43.91 2.43 30.72
CA ASP A 71 44.78 2.74 31.86
C ASP A 71 44.60 1.64 32.92
N ARG A 72 45.62 1.36 33.74
CA ARG A 72 45.54 0.30 34.78
C ARG A 72 44.29 0.47 35.66
N GLY A 73 43.34 -0.44 35.54
CA GLY A 73 42.07 -0.47 36.28
C GLY A 73 41.00 0.52 35.79
N LYS A 74 41.19 1.19 34.65
CA LYS A 74 40.20 2.05 33.99
C LYS A 74 39.85 1.49 32.62
N TYR A 75 38.56 1.39 32.35
CA TYR A 75 38.03 0.82 31.12
C TYR A 75 37.27 1.87 30.31
N LYS A 76 37.24 1.71 28.99
CA LYS A 76 36.42 2.46 28.03
C LYS A 76 35.71 1.46 27.11
N LEU A 77 34.55 1.84 26.56
CA LEU A 77 33.82 1.01 25.59
C LEU A 77 34.62 0.90 24.27
N LEU A 78 34.76 -0.31 23.72
CA LEU A 78 35.42 -0.51 22.42
C LEU A 78 34.46 -0.04 21.30
N ALA A 79 34.94 0.82 20.41
CA ALA A 79 34.14 1.50 19.38
C ALA A 79 33.72 0.61 18.18
N SER A 80 33.23 -0.62 18.42
CA SER A 80 32.58 -1.45 17.40
C SER A 80 31.05 -1.36 17.43
N THR A 81 30.49 -0.61 18.37
CA THR A 81 29.05 -0.51 18.62
C THR A 81 28.52 0.82 18.09
N LYS A 82 27.91 0.79 16.90
CA LYS A 82 27.22 1.95 16.33
C LYS A 82 25.84 2.06 16.97
N HIS A 83 25.48 3.28 17.38
CA HIS A 83 24.08 3.63 17.47
C HIS A 83 23.58 3.81 16.05
N VAL A 84 22.45 3.19 15.73
CA VAL A 84 21.81 3.29 14.43
C VAL A 84 20.42 3.83 14.65
N ILE A 85 20.02 4.78 13.81
CA ILE A 85 18.65 5.28 13.77
C ILE A 85 17.91 4.53 12.67
N GLY A 86 16.69 4.11 12.97
CA GLY A 86 15.86 3.41 12.00
C GLY A 86 14.45 3.22 12.52
N THR A 87 13.63 2.59 11.70
CA THR A 87 12.23 2.31 12.00
C THR A 87 12.08 0.90 12.56
N ILE A 88 11.27 0.74 13.61
CA ILE A 88 10.96 -0.60 14.15
C ILE A 88 9.87 -1.27 13.31
N ASP A 89 10.11 -2.52 12.91
CA ASP A 89 9.09 -3.46 12.46
C ASP A 89 8.86 -4.55 13.51
N LEU A 90 7.69 -4.53 14.15
CA LEU A 90 7.30 -5.49 15.18
C LEU A 90 6.59 -6.71 14.60
N THR A 91 6.88 -7.85 15.20
CA THR A 91 6.14 -9.11 15.01
C THR A 91 5.06 -9.26 16.07
N SER A 92 4.03 -10.07 15.79
CA SER A 92 2.95 -10.41 16.74
C SER A 92 3.43 -10.97 18.08
N ASN A 93 4.63 -11.56 18.11
CA ASN A 93 5.24 -12.11 19.32
C ASN A 93 6.01 -11.06 20.14
N GLY A 94 5.93 -9.78 19.76
CA GLY A 94 6.56 -8.65 20.42
C GLY A 94 8.05 -8.50 20.17
N ASN A 95 8.66 -9.28 19.26
CA ASN A 95 10.03 -9.02 18.82
C ASN A 95 10.02 -7.98 17.69
N GLY A 96 11.04 -7.13 17.63
CA GLY A 96 11.22 -6.13 16.59
C GLY A 96 12.42 -6.39 15.69
N TYR A 97 12.41 -5.75 14.54
CA TYR A 97 13.56 -5.59 13.66
C TYR A 97 13.76 -4.11 13.39
N LEU A 98 15.00 -3.62 13.51
CA LEU A 98 15.34 -2.27 13.07
C LEU A 98 15.66 -2.31 11.58
N VAL A 99 14.91 -1.54 10.81
CA VAL A 99 15.19 -1.27 9.39
C VAL A 99 15.85 0.11 9.31
N SER A 100 17.00 0.20 8.64
CA SER A 100 17.75 1.46 8.50
C SER A 100 18.57 1.44 7.22
N ASP A 101 18.56 2.54 6.48
CA ASP A 101 19.36 2.72 5.27
C ASP A 101 20.88 2.68 5.55
N GLU A 102 21.30 2.85 6.80
CA GLU A 102 22.70 2.74 7.21
C GLU A 102 23.19 1.28 7.29
N LEU A 103 22.28 0.31 7.20
CA LEU A 103 22.57 -1.11 7.39
C LEU A 103 22.08 -1.93 6.19
N GLU A 104 22.95 -2.82 5.69
CA GLU A 104 22.56 -3.78 4.65
C GLU A 104 21.55 -4.83 5.16
N ASN A 105 21.50 -5.07 6.48
CA ASN A 105 20.66 -6.09 7.08
C ASN A 105 20.00 -5.58 8.35
N ASP A 106 18.75 -6.00 8.57
CA ASP A 106 17.97 -5.62 9.74
C ASP A 106 18.59 -6.10 11.06
N VAL A 107 18.41 -5.30 12.11
CA VAL A 107 18.88 -5.63 13.46
C VAL A 107 17.76 -6.25 14.26
N TYR A 108 17.96 -7.46 14.78
CA TYR A 108 16.96 -8.10 15.62
C TYR A 108 16.90 -7.47 17.02
N ILE A 109 15.72 -7.05 17.46
CA ILE A 109 15.44 -6.47 18.78
C ILE A 109 14.51 -7.43 19.56
N PRO A 110 15.01 -8.11 20.61
CA PRO A 110 14.16 -8.92 21.47
C PRO A 110 13.10 -8.06 22.18
N ALA A 111 11.90 -8.59 22.42
CA ALA A 111 10.78 -7.87 23.07
C ALA A 111 11.15 -7.09 24.34
N ARG A 112 11.97 -7.71 25.21
CA ARG A 112 12.46 -7.10 26.47
C ARG A 112 13.37 -5.86 26.28
N ASN A 113 13.79 -5.59 25.05
CA ASN A 113 14.74 -4.55 24.69
C ASN A 113 14.09 -3.44 23.83
N LEU A 114 12.76 -3.46 23.65
CA LEU A 114 12.02 -2.46 22.87
C LEU A 114 11.89 -1.10 23.58
N ASN A 115 12.02 -1.05 24.90
CA ASN A 115 11.93 0.19 25.67
C ASN A 115 10.67 1.03 25.36
N HIS A 116 9.51 0.37 25.29
CA HIS A 116 8.20 0.96 24.95
C HIS A 116 8.03 1.43 23.50
N ALA A 117 8.97 1.11 22.61
CA ALA A 117 8.82 1.39 21.19
C ALA A 117 7.74 0.49 20.58
N LEU A 118 6.93 1.10 19.71
CA LEU A 118 5.84 0.48 18.98
C LEU A 118 6.24 0.23 17.51
N ASP A 119 5.37 -0.48 16.79
CA ASP A 119 5.55 -0.71 15.36
C ASP A 119 5.57 0.62 14.60
N GLY A 120 6.52 0.76 13.69
CA GLY A 120 6.72 1.98 12.91
C GLY A 120 7.46 3.11 13.64
N ASP A 121 7.71 3.03 14.95
CA ASP A 121 8.43 4.10 15.65
C ASP A 121 9.85 4.28 15.08
N THR A 122 10.27 5.54 14.93
CA THR A 122 11.65 5.88 14.62
C THR A 122 12.44 5.89 15.93
N VAL A 123 13.45 5.03 16.02
CA VAL A 123 14.18 4.78 17.27
C VAL A 123 15.68 4.86 17.06
N LYS A 124 16.38 5.17 18.15
CA LYS A 124 17.82 5.02 18.26
C LYS A 124 18.15 3.71 18.94
N VAL A 125 18.86 2.83 18.23
CA VAL A 125 19.20 1.48 18.70
C VAL A 125 20.69 1.37 18.90
N TYR A 126 21.09 0.80 20.02
CA TYR A 126 22.45 0.37 20.27
C TYR A 126 22.65 -1.04 19.71
N THR A 127 23.50 -1.18 18.68
CA THR A 127 23.73 -2.46 18.01
C THR A 127 24.92 -3.22 18.61
N TYR A 128 24.80 -4.54 18.72
CA TYR A 128 25.87 -5.41 19.20
C TYR A 128 25.80 -6.80 18.56
N SER A 129 26.96 -7.45 18.40
CA SER A 129 27.04 -8.85 17.96
C SER A 129 27.24 -9.78 19.15
N ARG A 130 26.41 -10.83 19.25
CA ARG A 130 26.53 -11.85 20.31
C ARG A 130 27.52 -12.97 19.97
N ARG A 131 27.84 -13.20 18.69
CA ARG A 131 28.73 -14.27 18.21
C ARG A 131 29.38 -13.87 16.87
N LYS A 132 30.61 -14.34 16.64
CA LYS A 132 31.46 -14.05 15.45
C LYS A 132 30.82 -14.34 14.06
N ASN A 133 29.62 -14.92 13.96
CA ASN A 133 28.99 -15.37 12.71
C ASN A 133 27.43 -15.35 12.73
N LYS A 134 26.76 -14.42 13.45
CA LYS A 134 25.27 -14.29 13.40
C LYS A 134 24.77 -12.85 13.42
N LYS A 135 23.52 -12.68 12.92
CA LYS A 135 22.69 -11.45 12.85
C LYS A 135 22.93 -10.48 14.02
N LEU A 136 23.00 -9.19 13.69
CA LEU A 136 23.11 -8.10 14.66
C LEU A 136 21.90 -8.10 15.59
N GLU A 137 22.14 -7.90 16.89
CA GLU A 137 21.09 -7.64 17.88
C GLU A 137 21.11 -6.17 18.33
N GLY A 138 19.96 -5.67 18.79
CA GLY A 138 19.78 -4.28 19.20
C GLY A 138 19.10 -4.11 20.56
N ASP A 139 19.45 -3.01 21.24
CA ASP A 139 18.71 -2.44 22.38
C ASP A 139 18.17 -1.05 21.99
N VAL A 140 16.86 -0.82 22.11
CA VAL A 140 16.28 0.53 21.92
C VAL A 140 16.72 1.41 23.08
N VAL A 141 17.39 2.52 22.75
CA VAL A 141 17.89 3.48 23.72
C VAL A 141 16.89 4.63 23.88
N GLU A 142 16.32 5.08 22.78
CA GLU A 142 15.49 6.28 22.70
C GLU A 142 14.49 6.13 21.55
N ILE A 143 13.26 6.58 21.79
CA ILE A 143 12.23 6.75 20.75
C ILE A 143 12.36 8.19 20.29
N ILE A 144 12.76 8.39 19.04
CA ILE A 144 12.97 9.70 18.45
C ILE A 144 11.63 10.29 18.04
N GLU A 145 10.79 9.46 17.42
CA GLU A 145 9.49 9.85 16.90
C GLU A 145 8.54 8.66 17.00
N ARG A 146 7.32 8.94 17.47
CA ARG A 146 6.23 7.95 17.50
C ARG A 146 5.57 7.92 16.13
N SER A 147 5.33 6.72 15.59
CA SER A 147 4.60 6.58 14.33
C SER A 147 3.11 6.88 14.48
N LYS A 148 2.52 6.44 15.60
CA LYS A 148 1.10 6.52 15.86
C LYS A 148 0.83 6.64 17.36
N ASP A 149 -0.13 7.48 17.70
CA ASP A 149 -0.64 7.63 19.07
C ASP A 149 -2.14 7.33 19.19
N LYS A 150 -2.87 7.18 18.08
CA LYS A 150 -4.28 6.76 18.06
C LYS A 150 -4.39 5.28 17.75
N PHE A 151 -5.28 4.57 18.42
CA PHE A 151 -5.49 3.14 18.20
C PHE A 151 -6.98 2.82 18.18
N VAL A 152 -7.38 1.86 17.36
CA VAL A 152 -8.73 1.28 17.43
C VAL A 152 -8.67 0.00 18.25
N GLY A 153 -9.69 -0.21 19.08
CA GLY A 153 -9.81 -1.44 19.86
C GLY A 153 -11.15 -1.56 20.56
N VAL A 154 -11.32 -2.67 21.27
CA VAL A 154 -12.52 -2.95 22.05
C VAL A 154 -12.29 -2.55 23.51
N LEU A 155 -13.20 -1.74 24.06
CA LEU A 155 -13.17 -1.33 25.45
C LEU A 155 -13.64 -2.47 26.36
N GLN A 156 -12.82 -2.80 27.35
CA GLN A 156 -13.13 -3.71 28.44
C GLN A 156 -13.18 -2.93 29.76
N LEU A 157 -14.37 -2.77 30.32
CA LEU A 157 -14.60 -2.03 31.55
C LEU A 157 -14.44 -2.91 32.79
N ASN A 158 -13.72 -2.37 33.76
CA ASN A 158 -13.77 -2.78 35.15
C ASN A 158 -14.51 -1.71 35.97
N LYS A 159 -14.79 -1.98 37.25
CA LYS A 159 -15.61 -1.11 38.11
C LYS A 159 -15.17 0.36 38.23
N LYS A 160 -13.93 0.72 37.90
CA LYS A 160 -13.34 2.07 38.07
C LYS A 160 -12.34 2.48 36.97
N PHE A 161 -12.21 1.70 35.91
CA PHE A 161 -11.27 1.95 34.82
C PHE A 161 -11.56 1.00 33.67
N GLY A 162 -11.13 1.35 32.46
CA GLY A 162 -11.19 0.48 31.30
C GLY A 162 -9.81 0.08 30.79
N PHE A 163 -9.77 -0.95 29.97
CA PHE A 163 -8.66 -1.21 29.06
C PHE A 163 -9.21 -1.25 27.63
N VAL A 164 -8.55 -0.58 26.71
CA VAL A 164 -8.80 -0.78 25.29
C VAL A 164 -7.83 -1.86 24.81
N VAL A 165 -8.38 -2.95 24.29
CA VAL A 165 -7.63 -4.04 23.65
C VAL A 165 -7.54 -3.69 22.16
N PRO A 166 -6.35 -3.33 21.64
CA PRO A 166 -6.22 -2.86 20.27
C PRO A 166 -6.46 -3.98 19.25
N ASP A 167 -7.06 -3.63 18.11
CA ASP A 167 -7.33 -4.59 17.01
C ASP A 167 -6.02 -5.05 16.35
N ASN A 168 -5.04 -4.15 16.26
CA ASN A 168 -3.75 -4.42 15.65
C ASN A 168 -2.89 -5.32 16.55
N PHE A 169 -2.70 -6.56 16.11
CA PHE A 169 -1.93 -7.57 16.84
C PHE A 169 -0.44 -7.24 17.06
N LYS A 170 0.11 -6.24 16.35
CA LYS A 170 1.47 -5.75 16.59
C LYS A 170 1.55 -4.85 17.83
N MET A 171 0.43 -4.28 18.27
CA MET A 171 0.32 -3.58 19.55
C MET A 171 0.31 -4.62 20.67
N TYR A 172 1.47 -4.80 21.31
CA TYR A 172 1.71 -5.89 22.26
C TYR A 172 1.18 -5.62 23.68
N THR A 173 0.46 -4.51 23.89
CA THR A 173 -0.09 -4.12 25.20
C THR A 173 -1.44 -3.42 25.06
N ASP A 174 -2.28 -3.60 26.07
CA ASP A 174 -3.56 -2.89 26.18
C ASP A 174 -3.34 -1.45 26.67
N ILE A 175 -4.27 -0.55 26.34
CA ILE A 175 -4.23 0.87 26.73
C ILE A 175 -5.15 1.08 27.93
N PHE A 176 -4.59 1.56 29.05
CA PHE A 176 -5.35 1.85 30.26
C PHE A 176 -6.14 3.15 30.12
N ILE A 177 -7.45 3.09 30.38
CA ILE A 177 -8.34 4.26 30.36
C ILE A 177 -8.82 4.59 31.78
N PRO A 178 -8.42 5.73 32.34
CA PRO A 178 -8.97 6.24 33.60
C PRO A 178 -10.48 6.47 33.51
N GLU A 179 -11.20 6.32 34.64
CA GLU A 179 -12.67 6.51 34.72
C GLU A 179 -13.14 7.86 34.13
N ASN A 180 -12.38 8.93 34.38
CA ASN A 180 -12.70 10.28 33.89
C ASN A 180 -12.40 10.52 32.40
N ARG A 181 -11.93 9.49 31.68
CA ARG A 181 -11.57 9.54 30.25
C ARG A 181 -12.26 8.46 29.42
N LEU A 182 -13.30 7.83 29.96
CA LEU A 182 -14.12 6.84 29.28
C LEU A 182 -15.14 7.46 28.29
N SER A 183 -15.31 8.78 28.29
CA SER A 183 -16.34 9.45 27.49
C SER A 183 -17.73 8.81 27.72
N THR A 184 -18.52 8.61 26.65
CA THR A 184 -19.81 7.92 26.66
C THR A 184 -19.70 6.42 26.33
N ALA A 185 -18.49 5.85 26.33
CA ALA A 185 -18.27 4.47 25.90
C ALA A 185 -18.76 3.44 26.93
N GLU A 186 -19.39 2.38 26.46
CA GLU A 186 -19.84 1.24 27.23
C GLU A 186 -18.89 0.03 27.11
N ASP A 187 -19.04 -0.94 28.01
CA ASP A 187 -18.29 -2.18 27.94
C ASP A 187 -18.58 -2.91 26.63
N GLY A 188 -17.53 -3.36 25.94
CA GLY A 188 -17.61 -4.01 24.64
C GLY A 188 -17.75 -3.08 23.45
N ASP A 189 -17.76 -1.74 23.63
CA ASP A 189 -17.74 -0.82 22.50
C ASP A 189 -16.41 -0.86 21.76
N LYS A 190 -16.49 -0.73 20.43
CA LYS A 190 -15.34 -0.43 19.59
C LYS A 190 -15.08 1.07 19.62
N VAL A 191 -13.86 1.46 19.96
CA VAL A 191 -13.50 2.85 20.25
C VAL A 191 -12.19 3.25 19.60
N LEU A 192 -12.09 4.54 19.28
CA LEU A 192 -10.82 5.20 18.98
C LEU A 192 -10.24 5.79 20.26
N VAL A 193 -9.04 5.36 20.63
CA VAL A 193 -8.31 5.83 21.80
C VAL A 193 -7.06 6.60 21.40
N HIS A 194 -6.83 7.76 22.02
CA HIS A 194 -5.55 8.47 21.97
C HIS A 194 -4.67 8.04 23.14
N MET A 195 -3.46 7.58 22.85
CA MET A 195 -2.42 7.25 23.82
C MET A 195 -1.74 8.55 24.28
N THR A 196 -1.84 8.83 25.57
CA THR A 196 -1.43 10.13 26.15
C THR A 196 -0.05 10.07 26.81
N ASP A 197 0.24 9.03 27.58
CA ASP A 197 1.56 8.85 28.23
C ASP A 197 1.85 7.37 28.48
N TRP A 198 3.14 7.02 28.48
CA TRP A 198 3.63 5.70 28.85
C TRP A 198 4.82 5.78 29.81
N PRO A 199 4.56 5.93 31.12
CA PRO A 199 5.61 6.03 32.13
C PRO A 199 6.53 4.80 32.14
N GLN A 200 7.83 5.01 32.33
CA GLN A 200 8.88 3.96 32.30
C GLN A 200 8.67 2.79 33.28
N ASN A 201 7.92 2.99 34.36
CA ASN A 201 7.60 1.95 35.33
C ASN A 201 6.21 1.33 35.14
N SER A 202 5.45 1.82 34.16
CA SER A 202 4.13 1.29 33.82
C SER A 202 4.27 0.16 32.82
N LYS A 203 3.44 -0.88 32.97
CA LYS A 203 3.34 -1.95 31.98
C LYS A 203 2.56 -1.51 30.75
N ASN A 204 1.51 -0.71 30.97
CA ASN A 204 0.55 -0.32 29.95
C ASN A 204 0.61 1.20 29.76
N PRO A 205 0.43 1.71 28.53
CA PRO A 205 0.22 3.13 28.29
C PRO A 205 -1.14 3.60 28.83
N PHE A 206 -1.24 4.89 29.10
CA PHE A 206 -2.48 5.58 29.45
C PHE A 206 -3.09 6.18 28.19
N GLY A 207 -4.41 6.19 28.12
CA GLY A 207 -5.14 6.80 27.00
C GLY A 207 -6.45 7.44 27.40
N GLU A 208 -7.09 8.03 26.39
CA GLU A 208 -8.42 8.63 26.48
C GLU A 208 -9.23 8.30 25.24
N ILE A 209 -10.53 8.08 25.44
CA ILE A 209 -11.43 7.75 24.33
C ILE A 209 -11.77 9.04 23.60
N ILE A 210 -11.44 9.07 22.31
CA ILE A 210 -11.74 10.19 21.39
C ILE A 210 -13.15 10.01 20.83
N GLU A 211 -13.45 8.79 20.36
CA GLU A 211 -14.69 8.50 19.63
C GLU A 211 -15.15 7.07 19.93
N VAL A 212 -16.47 6.89 20.02
CA VAL A 212 -17.13 5.58 20.07
C VAL A 212 -17.57 5.26 18.65
N LEU A 213 -16.99 4.21 18.06
CA LEU A 213 -17.27 3.81 16.69
C LEU A 213 -18.57 2.99 16.59
N GLY A 214 -18.85 2.18 17.61
CA GLY A 214 -20.06 1.35 17.67
C GLY A 214 -19.81 -0.01 18.32
N LYS A 215 -20.58 -1.03 17.91
CA LYS A 215 -20.45 -2.39 18.43
C LYS A 215 -19.58 -3.25 17.48
N PRO A 216 -18.64 -4.08 17.99
CA PRO A 216 -17.87 -5.00 17.17
C PRO A 216 -18.76 -5.90 16.30
N GLY A 217 -18.33 -6.13 15.05
CA GLY A 217 -19.06 -6.94 14.07
C GLY A 217 -20.16 -6.19 13.30
N ASP A 218 -20.59 -5.01 13.74
CA ASP A 218 -21.47 -4.14 12.93
C ASP A 218 -20.73 -3.62 11.68
N HIS A 219 -21.40 -3.64 10.53
CA HIS A 219 -20.79 -3.33 9.23
C HIS A 219 -20.17 -1.94 9.19
N ASN A 220 -20.92 -0.92 9.59
CA ASN A 220 -20.42 0.46 9.59
C ASN A 220 -19.27 0.63 10.58
N THR A 221 -19.39 0.02 11.76
CA THR A 221 -18.36 0.06 12.80
C THR A 221 -17.04 -0.57 12.30
N GLU A 222 -17.10 -1.71 11.62
CA GLU A 222 -15.92 -2.39 11.08
C GLU A 222 -15.26 -1.59 9.94
N ILE A 223 -16.06 -1.03 9.02
CA ILE A 223 -15.56 -0.18 7.94
C ILE A 223 -14.91 1.10 8.48
N HIS A 224 -15.52 1.78 9.46
CA HIS A 224 -14.92 2.95 10.12
C HIS A 224 -13.64 2.58 10.88
N SER A 225 -13.62 1.42 11.54
CA SER A 225 -12.41 0.94 12.21
C SER A 225 -11.23 0.74 11.26
N ILE A 226 -11.48 0.26 10.03
CA ILE A 226 -10.45 0.13 8.99
C ILE A 226 -9.86 1.50 8.63
N LEU A 227 -10.71 2.49 8.36
CA LEU A 227 -10.28 3.82 7.97
C LEU A 227 -9.44 4.48 9.07
N VAL A 228 -9.92 4.43 10.30
CA VAL A 228 -9.22 5.02 11.46
C VAL A 228 -7.92 4.28 11.79
N GLU A 229 -7.86 2.96 11.58
CA GLU A 229 -6.63 2.20 11.81
C GLU A 229 -5.49 2.63 10.86
N TYR A 230 -5.83 3.10 9.66
CA TYR A 230 -4.88 3.65 8.69
C TYR A 230 -4.77 5.17 8.71
N ASP A 231 -5.35 5.85 9.72
CA ASP A 231 -5.39 7.32 9.82
C ASP A 231 -5.98 8.00 8.57
N LEU A 232 -7.02 7.39 7.98
CA LEU A 232 -7.70 7.91 6.80
C LEU A 232 -8.96 8.68 7.23
N PRO A 233 -8.98 10.02 7.08
CA PRO A 233 -10.12 10.83 7.50
C PRO A 233 -11.33 10.54 6.59
N TYR A 234 -12.48 10.27 7.20
CA TYR A 234 -13.70 9.85 6.48
C TYR A 234 -14.85 10.86 6.52
N LYS A 235 -14.63 11.99 7.20
CA LYS A 235 -15.56 13.13 7.24
C LYS A 235 -14.79 14.41 6.94
N PHE A 236 -15.40 15.34 6.22
CA PHE A 236 -14.91 16.71 6.14
C PHE A 236 -15.33 17.47 7.41
N SER A 237 -14.52 18.45 7.82
CA SER A 237 -14.94 19.36 8.87
C SER A 237 -16.06 20.27 8.37
N GLU A 238 -16.89 20.78 9.28
CA GLU A 238 -17.95 21.75 8.93
C GLU A 238 -17.36 22.98 8.22
N GLU A 239 -16.18 23.44 8.65
CA GLU A 239 -15.48 24.58 8.04
C GLU A 239 -15.08 24.32 6.58
N VAL A 240 -14.60 23.10 6.27
CA VAL A 240 -14.26 22.72 4.89
C VAL A 240 -15.51 22.64 4.02
N GLU A 241 -16.59 22.04 4.54
CA GLU A 241 -17.87 21.95 3.82
C GLU A 241 -18.47 23.33 3.55
N GLU A 242 -18.49 24.22 4.53
CA GLU A 242 -18.96 25.61 4.36
C GLU A 242 -18.10 26.38 3.35
N PHE A 243 -16.77 26.24 3.43
CA PHE A 243 -15.87 26.86 2.46
C PHE A 243 -16.13 26.33 1.04
N ALA A 244 -16.22 25.01 0.87
CA ALA A 244 -16.51 24.40 -0.41
C ALA A 244 -17.81 24.94 -0.98
N ASN A 245 -18.90 24.93 -0.20
CA ASN A 245 -20.23 25.45 -0.60
C ASN A 245 -20.24 26.95 -0.96
N SER A 246 -19.24 27.72 -0.52
CA SER A 246 -19.11 29.14 -0.87
C SER A 246 -18.44 29.39 -2.24
N ILE A 247 -17.82 28.36 -2.84
CA ILE A 247 -17.15 28.47 -4.14
C ILE A 247 -18.19 28.65 -5.25
N SER A 248 -18.03 29.70 -6.05
CA SER A 248 -18.88 29.91 -7.23
C SER A 248 -18.62 28.83 -8.27
N LEU A 249 -19.71 28.18 -8.72
CA LEU A 249 -19.68 27.16 -9.77
C LEU A 249 -20.03 27.73 -11.16
N GLU A 250 -20.31 29.03 -11.24
CA GLU A 250 -20.65 29.70 -12.50
C GLU A 250 -19.41 29.85 -13.39
N ILE A 251 -19.46 29.28 -14.60
CA ILE A 251 -18.43 29.46 -15.61
C ILE A 251 -18.70 30.78 -16.33
N THR A 252 -17.90 31.80 -16.02
CA THR A 252 -18.06 33.15 -16.58
C THR A 252 -17.45 33.29 -17.98
N GLU A 253 -17.98 34.20 -18.79
CA GLU A 253 -17.40 34.57 -20.09
C GLU A 253 -15.94 35.03 -20.01
N GLU A 254 -15.56 35.69 -18.90
CA GLU A 254 -14.17 36.09 -18.65
C GLU A 254 -13.24 34.89 -18.46
N GLU A 255 -13.73 33.81 -17.84
CA GLU A 255 -12.96 32.59 -17.67
C GLU A 255 -12.88 31.77 -18.96
N ILE A 256 -13.97 31.72 -19.73
CA ILE A 256 -14.00 31.10 -21.06
C ILE A 256 -12.98 31.77 -21.99
N ALA A 257 -12.88 33.11 -21.97
CA ALA A 257 -11.97 33.87 -22.83
C ALA A 257 -10.46 33.58 -22.58
N LYS A 258 -10.10 33.01 -21.42
CA LYS A 258 -8.71 32.62 -21.09
C LYS A 258 -8.35 31.23 -21.59
N ARG A 259 -9.31 30.46 -22.09
CA ARG A 259 -9.20 29.03 -22.39
C ARG A 259 -9.35 28.79 -23.90
N ARG A 260 -8.80 27.68 -24.39
CA ARG A 260 -9.16 27.20 -25.73
C ARG A 260 -10.59 26.65 -25.67
N ASP A 261 -11.47 27.21 -26.47
CA ASP A 261 -12.86 26.76 -26.57
C ASP A 261 -12.95 25.51 -27.44
N MET A 262 -13.35 24.40 -26.83
CA MET A 262 -13.50 23.08 -27.45
C MET A 262 -14.92 22.54 -27.28
N ARG A 263 -15.90 23.40 -26.96
CA ARG A 263 -17.31 23.02 -26.77
C ARG A 263 -18.01 22.50 -28.03
N LYS A 264 -17.38 22.64 -29.20
CA LYS A 264 -17.90 22.18 -30.49
C LYS A 264 -17.26 20.88 -30.97
N ASP A 265 -16.21 20.44 -30.29
CA ASP A 265 -15.48 19.24 -30.66
C ASP A 265 -16.21 18.04 -30.06
N LEU A 266 -16.45 17.00 -30.87
CA LEU A 266 -17.16 15.80 -30.44
C LEU A 266 -16.44 15.18 -29.24
N THR A 267 -17.09 15.17 -28.08
CA THR A 267 -16.48 14.81 -26.79
C THR A 267 -17.37 13.85 -26.00
N PHE A 268 -16.79 12.81 -25.39
CA PHE A 268 -17.53 11.87 -24.55
C PHE A 268 -16.67 11.26 -23.44
N THR A 269 -17.32 10.70 -22.42
CA THR A 269 -16.67 9.98 -21.32
C THR A 269 -16.99 8.48 -21.36
N ILE A 270 -16.08 7.65 -20.84
CA ILE A 270 -16.28 6.20 -20.70
C ILE A 270 -15.79 5.77 -19.31
N ASP A 271 -16.74 5.46 -18.43
CA ASP A 271 -16.50 5.27 -17.00
C ASP A 271 -17.20 4.01 -16.47
N PRO A 272 -16.94 3.56 -15.23
CA PRO A 272 -17.81 2.58 -14.58
C PRO A 272 -19.26 3.10 -14.48
N LYS A 273 -20.24 2.19 -14.59
CA LYS A 273 -21.67 2.53 -14.49
C LYS A 273 -22.01 3.32 -13.22
N ASP A 274 -21.42 2.93 -12.09
CA ASP A 274 -21.69 3.52 -10.77
C ASP A 274 -20.83 4.76 -10.45
N ALA A 275 -19.92 5.17 -11.34
CA ALA A 275 -19.08 6.34 -11.13
C ALA A 275 -19.89 7.64 -11.19
N LYS A 276 -19.48 8.62 -10.38
CA LYS A 276 -20.09 9.98 -10.32
C LYS A 276 -19.07 11.10 -10.57
N ASP A 277 -17.79 10.77 -10.41
CA ASP A 277 -16.60 11.59 -10.52
C ASP A 277 -15.89 11.31 -11.86
N PHE A 278 -16.37 11.90 -12.95
CA PHE A 278 -15.75 11.72 -14.28
C PHE A 278 -14.54 12.66 -14.41
N ASP A 279 -13.34 12.12 -14.21
CA ASP A 279 -12.08 12.86 -14.28
C ASP A 279 -11.72 13.26 -15.72
N ASP A 280 -12.03 12.40 -16.69
CA ASP A 280 -11.52 12.48 -18.05
C ASP A 280 -12.59 12.33 -19.14
N ALA A 281 -12.34 13.01 -20.27
CA ALA A 281 -13.14 12.90 -21.49
C ALA A 281 -12.22 12.87 -22.72
N LEU A 282 -12.65 12.19 -23.78
CA LEU A 282 -11.94 12.14 -25.06
C LEU A 282 -12.72 12.93 -26.10
N SER A 283 -12.01 13.77 -26.86
CA SER A 283 -12.55 14.36 -28.10
C SER A 283 -11.90 13.79 -29.34
N PHE A 284 -12.63 13.84 -30.45
CA PHE A 284 -12.20 13.27 -31.72
C PHE A 284 -12.63 14.11 -32.92
N THR A 285 -11.67 14.52 -33.74
CA THR A 285 -11.90 15.21 -35.01
C THR A 285 -11.01 14.63 -36.11
N GLU A 286 -11.57 14.34 -37.28
CA GLU A 286 -10.78 13.98 -38.48
C GLU A 286 -10.34 15.25 -39.22
N LEU A 287 -9.05 15.40 -39.44
CA LEU A 287 -8.45 16.56 -40.08
C LEU A 287 -8.42 16.40 -41.61
N GLU A 288 -8.35 17.53 -42.33
CA GLU A 288 -8.32 17.54 -43.81
C GLU A 288 -7.14 16.75 -44.42
N ASN A 289 -6.04 16.63 -43.68
CA ASN A 289 -4.86 15.86 -44.07
C ASN A 289 -5.00 14.35 -43.86
N GLY A 290 -6.11 13.89 -43.26
CA GLY A 290 -6.40 12.49 -42.95
C GLY A 290 -5.81 11.99 -41.62
N ASN A 291 -5.21 12.88 -40.82
CA ASN A 291 -4.85 12.61 -39.42
C ASN A 291 -6.06 12.88 -38.50
N TYR A 292 -5.91 12.59 -37.22
CA TYR A 292 -6.93 12.83 -36.20
C TYR A 292 -6.43 13.85 -35.18
N GLU A 293 -7.24 14.84 -34.83
CA GLU A 293 -7.04 15.63 -33.61
C GLU A 293 -7.81 14.93 -32.49
N ILE A 294 -7.07 14.52 -31.44
CA ILE A 294 -7.62 13.82 -30.28
C ILE A 294 -7.29 14.63 -29.04
N GLY A 295 -8.32 15.11 -28.36
CA GLY A 295 -8.19 15.79 -27.07
C GLY A 295 -8.40 14.83 -25.91
N ILE A 296 -7.56 14.95 -24.90
CA ILE A 296 -7.69 14.28 -23.61
C ILE A 296 -7.95 15.38 -22.59
N HIS A 297 -9.19 15.50 -22.18
CA HIS A 297 -9.70 16.59 -21.35
C HIS A 297 -9.82 16.13 -19.92
N ILE A 298 -9.04 16.71 -19.01
CA ILE A 298 -9.05 16.34 -17.59
C ILE A 298 -9.72 17.45 -16.80
N ALA A 299 -10.54 17.13 -15.81
CA ALA A 299 -11.16 18.10 -14.91
C ALA A 299 -10.13 19.10 -14.34
N ASP A 300 -10.38 20.41 -14.46
CA ASP A 300 -9.47 21.44 -13.94
C ASP A 300 -9.71 21.68 -12.45
N VAL A 301 -9.41 20.67 -11.64
CA VAL A 301 -9.53 20.76 -10.16
C VAL A 301 -8.66 21.87 -9.60
N SER A 302 -7.51 22.15 -10.22
CA SER A 302 -6.59 23.23 -9.83
C SER A 302 -7.22 24.64 -9.92
N HIS A 303 -8.32 24.79 -10.68
CA HIS A 303 -9.11 26.02 -10.72
C HIS A 303 -9.95 26.22 -9.46
N TYR A 304 -10.52 25.15 -8.89
CA TYR A 304 -11.38 25.24 -7.71
C TYR A 304 -10.59 25.11 -6.40
N VAL A 305 -9.54 24.28 -6.39
CA VAL A 305 -8.66 24.08 -5.24
C VAL A 305 -7.48 25.05 -5.37
N GLN A 306 -7.57 26.21 -4.70
CA GLN A 306 -6.55 27.26 -4.73
C GLN A 306 -5.53 27.12 -3.60
N GLU A 307 -4.25 27.41 -3.87
CA GLU A 307 -3.19 27.33 -2.87
C GLU A 307 -3.42 28.28 -1.68
N GLY A 308 -3.11 27.82 -0.47
CA GLY A 308 -3.26 28.60 0.76
C GLY A 308 -4.71 28.74 1.27
N THR A 309 -5.63 27.92 0.75
CA THR A 309 -7.01 27.82 1.26
C THR A 309 -7.18 26.60 2.17
N ILE A 310 -8.20 26.61 3.03
CA ILE A 310 -8.51 25.44 3.88
C ILE A 310 -8.82 24.18 3.05
N LEU A 311 -9.40 24.36 1.87
CA LEU A 311 -9.67 23.26 0.94
C LEU A 311 -8.38 22.65 0.39
N GLU A 312 -7.37 23.46 0.10
CA GLU A 312 -6.05 22.95 -0.31
C GLU A 312 -5.40 22.13 0.80
N ASP A 313 -5.43 22.63 2.04
CA ASP A 313 -4.86 21.93 3.19
C ASP A 313 -5.55 20.57 3.38
N GLU A 314 -6.90 20.52 3.34
CA GLU A 314 -7.66 19.26 3.40
C GLU A 314 -7.34 18.31 2.24
N THR A 315 -7.25 18.84 1.01
CA THR A 315 -6.94 18.03 -0.18
C THR A 315 -5.53 17.45 -0.09
N TYR A 316 -4.57 18.22 0.40
CA TYR A 316 -3.21 17.76 0.67
C TYR A 316 -3.19 16.70 1.76
N GLU A 317 -3.85 16.92 2.89
CA GLU A 317 -3.88 15.97 4.01
C GLU A 317 -4.45 14.61 3.60
N ARG A 318 -5.53 14.60 2.80
CA ARG A 318 -6.11 13.38 2.23
C ARG A 318 -5.23 12.76 1.16
N ALA A 319 -4.71 13.57 0.25
CA ALA A 319 -3.91 13.27 -0.95
C ALA A 319 -4.51 12.29 -1.98
N THR A 320 -5.42 11.40 -1.59
CA THR A 320 -6.08 10.41 -2.45
C THR A 320 -7.49 10.09 -1.94
N SER A 321 -8.41 9.77 -2.85
CA SER A 321 -9.68 9.10 -2.47
C SER A 321 -9.42 7.64 -2.08
N VAL A 322 -10.27 7.06 -1.26
CA VAL A 322 -10.20 5.66 -0.80
C VAL A 322 -11.46 4.91 -1.23
N TYR A 323 -11.31 3.81 -1.99
CA TYR A 323 -12.42 3.05 -2.57
C TYR A 323 -12.65 1.74 -1.82
N LEU A 324 -13.45 1.80 -0.76
CA LEU A 324 -13.87 0.60 -0.03
C LEU A 324 -14.95 -0.15 -0.81
N VAL A 325 -15.27 -1.38 -0.39
CA VAL A 325 -16.24 -2.22 -1.11
C VAL A 325 -17.63 -1.57 -1.16
N ASP A 326 -18.07 -0.95 -0.08
CA ASP A 326 -19.43 -0.41 0.06
C ASP A 326 -19.52 1.11 -0.16
N ARG A 327 -18.40 1.83 -0.13
CA ARG A 327 -18.38 3.29 -0.23
C ARG A 327 -17.04 3.86 -0.71
N VAL A 328 -17.09 5.11 -1.14
CA VAL A 328 -15.91 5.93 -1.45
C VAL A 328 -15.75 6.99 -0.37
N VAL A 329 -14.52 7.15 0.13
CA VAL A 329 -14.12 8.30 0.93
C VAL A 329 -13.38 9.26 -0.01
N PRO A 330 -14.01 10.36 -0.44
CA PRO A 330 -13.43 11.20 -1.47
C PRO A 330 -12.31 12.10 -0.92
N MET A 331 -11.37 12.45 -1.80
CA MET A 331 -10.36 13.47 -1.54
C MET A 331 -10.97 14.88 -1.45
N LEU A 332 -12.03 15.13 -2.24
CA LEU A 332 -12.69 16.43 -2.34
C LEU A 332 -14.16 16.35 -1.89
N PRO A 333 -14.72 17.41 -1.30
CA PRO A 333 -16.15 17.50 -1.00
C PRO A 333 -17.02 17.20 -2.22
N GLU A 334 -18.16 16.54 -2.01
CA GLU A 334 -19.01 16.02 -3.09
C GLU A 334 -19.45 17.09 -4.10
N MET A 335 -19.68 18.32 -3.63
CA MET A 335 -20.08 19.43 -4.50
C MET A 335 -19.02 19.73 -5.58
N LEU A 336 -17.74 19.49 -5.28
CA LEU A 336 -16.66 19.66 -6.25
C LEU A 336 -16.44 18.38 -7.05
N SER A 337 -16.27 17.24 -6.38
CA SER A 337 -15.93 15.96 -7.03
C SER A 337 -17.04 15.46 -7.97
N ASN A 338 -18.30 15.41 -7.50
CA ASN A 338 -19.44 14.95 -8.29
C ASN A 338 -20.14 16.09 -9.07
N GLY A 339 -19.79 17.33 -8.73
CA GLY A 339 -20.41 18.55 -9.25
C GLY A 339 -19.55 19.28 -10.26
N ALA A 340 -18.81 20.27 -9.75
CA ALA A 340 -18.07 21.24 -10.54
C ALA A 340 -16.99 20.63 -11.43
N CYS A 341 -16.28 19.63 -10.91
CA CYS A 341 -15.15 18.98 -11.58
C CYS A 341 -15.59 17.80 -12.46
N SER A 342 -16.61 17.04 -12.06
CA SER A 342 -17.10 15.89 -12.83
C SER A 342 -17.54 16.32 -14.24
N LEU A 343 -16.99 15.69 -15.26
CA LEU A 343 -17.22 15.98 -16.68
C LEU A 343 -18.56 15.43 -17.20
N ARG A 344 -19.65 15.82 -16.52
CA ARG A 344 -21.01 15.37 -16.81
C ARG A 344 -21.44 15.75 -18.25
N PRO A 345 -22.21 14.89 -18.92
CA PRO A 345 -22.71 15.18 -20.25
C PRO A 345 -23.69 16.35 -20.22
N ASN A 346 -23.75 17.09 -21.33
CA ASN A 346 -24.64 18.22 -21.54
C ASN A 346 -24.43 19.44 -20.63
N GLU A 347 -23.21 19.59 -20.11
CA GLU A 347 -22.81 20.73 -19.27
C GLU A 347 -21.47 21.29 -19.74
N GLU A 348 -21.29 22.60 -19.61
CA GLU A 348 -19.97 23.23 -19.79
C GLU A 348 -19.07 22.87 -18.62
N LYS A 349 -17.83 22.49 -18.93
CA LYS A 349 -16.84 22.09 -17.93
C LYS A 349 -15.48 22.70 -18.21
N LEU A 350 -14.80 23.08 -17.12
CA LEU A 350 -13.44 23.60 -17.16
C LEU A 350 -12.46 22.42 -17.10
N THR A 351 -11.56 22.36 -18.07
CA THR A 351 -10.63 21.24 -18.23
C THR A 351 -9.19 21.73 -18.42
N PHE A 352 -8.23 20.87 -18.08
CA PHE A 352 -6.84 20.96 -18.48
C PHE A 352 -6.58 19.83 -19.48
N SER A 353 -6.25 20.19 -20.71
CA SER A 353 -6.23 19.25 -21.82
C SER A 353 -4.84 19.00 -22.36
N ALA A 354 -4.65 17.77 -22.83
CA ALA A 354 -3.58 17.37 -23.73
C ALA A 354 -4.21 17.03 -25.09
N VAL A 355 -3.91 17.82 -26.12
CA VAL A 355 -4.46 17.66 -27.48
C VAL A 355 -3.36 17.21 -28.42
N PHE A 356 -3.63 16.18 -29.21
CA PHE A 356 -2.65 15.55 -30.09
C PHE A 356 -3.16 15.46 -31.52
N GLU A 357 -2.29 15.77 -32.49
CA GLU A 357 -2.47 15.32 -33.86
C GLU A 357 -1.84 13.92 -34.01
N ILE A 358 -2.63 12.93 -34.39
CA ILE A 358 -2.22 11.52 -34.48
C ILE A 358 -2.48 10.96 -35.88
N ASP A 359 -1.46 10.31 -36.45
CA ASP A 359 -1.59 9.63 -37.75
C ASP A 359 -2.32 8.28 -37.64
N LYS A 360 -2.69 7.68 -38.79
CA LYS A 360 -3.34 6.35 -38.83
C LYS A 360 -2.48 5.20 -38.29
N LYS A 361 -1.21 5.42 -38.00
CA LYS A 361 -0.27 4.47 -37.39
C LYS A 361 -0.07 4.74 -35.90
N ALA A 362 -0.87 5.61 -35.30
CA ALA A 362 -0.77 6.03 -33.91
C ALA A 362 0.59 6.68 -33.56
N HIS A 363 1.14 7.48 -34.47
CA HIS A 363 2.25 8.38 -34.16
C HIS A 363 1.71 9.78 -33.86
N VAL A 364 2.20 10.36 -32.77
CA VAL A 364 1.96 11.77 -32.44
C VAL A 364 2.77 12.65 -33.38
N ILE A 365 2.10 13.49 -34.15
CA ILE A 365 2.65 14.44 -35.10
C ILE A 365 2.85 15.81 -34.45
N ASP A 366 1.83 16.28 -33.73
CA ASP A 366 1.86 17.52 -32.96
C ASP A 366 1.17 17.35 -31.60
N GLN A 367 1.47 18.24 -30.67
CA GLN A 367 0.93 18.23 -29.32
C GLN A 367 0.71 19.64 -28.77
N TRP A 368 -0.37 19.83 -28.03
CA TRP A 368 -0.72 21.06 -27.33
C TRP A 368 -1.19 20.74 -25.92
N PHE A 369 -0.79 21.56 -24.95
CA PHE A 369 -1.24 21.47 -23.56
C PHE A 369 -1.76 22.81 -23.09
N GLY A 370 -2.86 22.81 -22.33
CA GLY A 370 -3.39 24.03 -21.74
C GLY A 370 -4.80 23.88 -21.22
N ARG A 371 -5.30 24.95 -20.60
CA ARG A 371 -6.67 25.03 -20.11
C ARG A 371 -7.66 25.21 -21.25
N THR A 372 -8.77 24.48 -21.15
CA THR A 372 -9.85 24.41 -22.13
C THR A 372 -11.21 24.55 -21.44
N VAL A 373 -12.22 24.89 -22.22
CA VAL A 373 -13.63 24.69 -21.87
C VAL A 373 -14.22 23.68 -22.84
N THR A 374 -14.94 22.70 -22.32
CA THR A 374 -15.47 21.55 -23.06
C THR A 374 -16.94 21.35 -22.76
N TYR A 375 -17.63 20.61 -23.63
CA TYR A 375 -19.01 20.18 -23.48
C TYR A 375 -19.07 18.70 -23.86
N SER A 376 -19.41 17.82 -22.93
CA SER A 376 -19.47 16.38 -23.20
C SER A 376 -20.81 16.04 -23.86
N ASP A 377 -20.78 15.49 -25.07
CA ASP A 377 -21.96 15.12 -25.85
C ASP A 377 -22.64 13.87 -25.32
N GLN A 378 -21.87 12.95 -24.73
CA GLN A 378 -22.36 11.65 -24.30
C GLN A 378 -21.51 11.06 -23.16
N ARG A 379 -22.17 10.33 -22.26
CA ARG A 379 -21.54 9.44 -21.28
C ARG A 379 -21.76 8.00 -21.71
N PHE A 380 -20.74 7.16 -21.54
CA PHE A 380 -20.84 5.71 -21.68
C PHE A 380 -20.38 4.99 -20.42
N ALA A 381 -21.01 3.85 -20.12
CA ALA A 381 -20.35 2.82 -19.34
C ALA A 381 -19.33 2.06 -20.20
N TYR A 382 -18.34 1.42 -19.55
CA TYR A 382 -17.40 0.54 -20.24
C TYR A 382 -18.10 -0.57 -21.03
N GLU A 383 -19.18 -1.13 -20.50
CA GLU A 383 -19.97 -2.19 -21.12
C GLU A 383 -20.64 -1.71 -22.42
N GLU A 384 -21.14 -0.47 -22.44
CA GLU A 384 -21.75 0.15 -23.63
C GLU A 384 -20.70 0.42 -24.72
N ALA A 385 -19.57 1.01 -24.34
CA ALA A 385 -18.46 1.25 -25.27
C ALA A 385 -17.89 -0.07 -25.82
N GLN A 386 -17.82 -1.10 -24.97
CA GLN A 386 -17.38 -2.44 -25.36
C GLN A 386 -18.34 -3.06 -26.39
N ALA A 387 -19.65 -2.90 -26.23
CA ALA A 387 -20.63 -3.41 -27.20
C ALA A 387 -20.49 -2.75 -28.58
N ILE A 388 -20.18 -1.46 -28.64
CA ILE A 388 -19.85 -0.75 -29.89
C ILE A 388 -18.61 -1.37 -30.54
N ILE A 389 -17.54 -1.55 -29.76
CA ILE A 389 -16.26 -2.12 -30.22
C ILE A 389 -16.43 -3.55 -30.75
N GLU A 390 -17.20 -4.40 -30.05
CA GLU A 390 -17.41 -5.80 -30.42
C GLU A 390 -18.24 -5.96 -31.68
N LYS A 391 -19.25 -5.11 -31.89
CA LYS A 391 -20.03 -5.12 -33.13
C LYS A 391 -19.18 -4.73 -34.33
N ASN A 392 -18.26 -3.76 -34.15
CA ASN A 392 -17.28 -3.36 -35.16
C ASN A 392 -17.90 -3.02 -36.54
N GLU A 393 -19.04 -2.33 -36.52
CA GLU A 393 -19.76 -1.89 -37.72
C GLU A 393 -19.88 -0.37 -37.72
N GLU A 394 -19.61 0.27 -38.87
CA GLU A 394 -19.85 1.70 -39.06
C GLU A 394 -21.34 2.01 -39.18
N GLY A 395 -21.74 3.21 -38.78
CA GLY A 395 -23.14 3.66 -38.80
C GLY A 395 -23.68 3.87 -37.38
N SER A 396 -25.00 4.00 -37.27
CA SER A 396 -25.65 4.12 -35.97
C SER A 396 -25.65 2.77 -35.23
N PHE A 397 -25.54 2.82 -33.91
CA PHE A 397 -25.58 1.64 -33.05
C PHE A 397 -26.81 1.71 -32.14
N GLU A 398 -27.64 0.67 -32.17
CA GLU A 398 -28.75 0.54 -31.21
C GLU A 398 -28.20 -0.07 -29.91
N MET A 399 -28.14 0.73 -28.86
CA MET A 399 -27.71 0.29 -27.54
C MET A 399 -28.78 -0.59 -26.90
N PRO A 400 -28.45 -1.86 -26.54
CA PRO A 400 -29.38 -2.74 -25.86
C PRO A 400 -29.79 -2.22 -24.46
N GLU A 401 -31.03 -2.51 -24.07
CA GLU A 401 -31.60 -2.08 -22.77
C GLU A 401 -30.87 -2.69 -21.56
N ASP A 402 -30.35 -3.91 -21.68
CA ASP A 402 -29.73 -4.66 -20.58
C ASP A 402 -28.37 -4.09 -20.13
N ILE A 403 -27.65 -3.41 -21.03
CA ILE A 403 -26.35 -2.78 -20.72
C ILE A 403 -26.42 -1.25 -20.67
N SER A 404 -27.52 -0.66 -21.13
CA SER A 404 -27.72 0.78 -21.16
C SER A 404 -27.57 1.42 -19.77
N ILE A 405 -26.91 2.58 -19.71
CA ILE A 405 -26.90 3.43 -18.51
C ILE A 405 -28.11 4.37 -18.45
N THR A 406 -28.96 4.36 -19.48
CA THR A 406 -30.19 5.14 -19.55
C THR A 406 -31.39 4.23 -19.37
N ASP A 407 -32.55 4.80 -19.03
CA ASP A 407 -33.81 4.06 -18.89
C ASP A 407 -34.35 3.61 -20.27
N GLY A 408 -33.73 2.57 -20.84
CA GLY A 408 -34.13 1.95 -22.11
C GLY A 408 -33.00 1.83 -23.13
N ALA A 409 -33.34 1.26 -24.29
CA ALA A 409 -32.48 1.26 -25.48
C ALA A 409 -32.42 2.64 -26.14
N TYR A 410 -31.27 3.00 -26.71
CA TYR A 410 -31.08 4.27 -27.41
C TYR A 410 -30.12 4.14 -28.59
N THR A 411 -30.26 5.03 -29.58
CA THR A 411 -29.40 5.04 -30.77
C THR A 411 -28.17 5.93 -30.56
N VAL A 412 -26.98 5.35 -30.66
CA VAL A 412 -25.71 6.07 -30.71
C VAL A 412 -25.46 6.59 -32.13
N SER A 413 -25.05 7.86 -32.23
CA SER A 413 -24.83 8.51 -33.53
C SER A 413 -23.67 7.87 -34.31
N PRO A 414 -23.70 7.90 -35.66
CA PRO A 414 -22.62 7.36 -36.48
C PRO A 414 -21.24 7.99 -36.22
N GLU A 415 -21.22 9.27 -35.85
CA GLU A 415 -19.99 10.02 -35.57
C GLU A 415 -19.30 9.49 -34.30
N ILE A 416 -20.08 9.25 -33.25
CA ILE A 416 -19.57 8.67 -31.99
C ILE A 416 -19.11 7.23 -32.22
N VAL A 417 -19.89 6.41 -32.94
CA VAL A 417 -19.49 5.03 -33.26
C VAL A 417 -18.15 5.02 -34.02
N LYS A 418 -18.00 5.88 -35.03
CA LYS A 418 -16.76 6.01 -35.78
C LYS A 418 -15.59 6.46 -34.89
N ALA A 419 -15.80 7.44 -34.01
CA ALA A 419 -14.79 7.91 -33.07
C ALA A 419 -14.34 6.78 -32.14
N THR A 420 -15.27 6.08 -31.48
CA THR A 420 -14.99 4.96 -30.56
C THR A 420 -14.18 3.85 -31.25
N LEU A 421 -14.61 3.41 -32.44
CA LEU A 421 -13.89 2.37 -33.19
C LEU A 421 -12.48 2.83 -33.63
N THR A 422 -12.34 4.09 -34.03
CA THR A 422 -11.03 4.63 -34.44
C THR A 422 -10.08 4.73 -33.25
N LEU A 423 -10.57 5.22 -32.10
CA LEU A 423 -9.80 5.32 -30.87
C LEU A 423 -9.35 3.93 -30.38
N ASP A 424 -10.20 2.91 -30.45
CA ASP A 424 -9.83 1.52 -30.12
C ASP A 424 -8.69 0.99 -31.01
N VAL A 425 -8.78 1.21 -32.33
CA VAL A 425 -7.74 0.81 -33.28
C VAL A 425 -6.40 1.49 -32.96
N LEU A 426 -6.42 2.78 -32.61
CA LEU A 426 -5.22 3.51 -32.21
C LEU A 426 -4.67 3.00 -30.88
N ALA A 427 -5.52 2.76 -29.88
CA ALA A 427 -5.13 2.22 -28.59
C ALA A 427 -4.44 0.85 -28.71
N LYS A 428 -5.00 -0.07 -29.51
CA LYS A 428 -4.40 -1.38 -29.79
C LYS A 428 -2.99 -1.26 -30.39
N LYS A 429 -2.79 -0.33 -31.34
CA LYS A 429 -1.47 -0.05 -31.94
C LYS A 429 -0.48 0.53 -30.93
N MET A 430 -0.93 1.44 -30.07
CA MET A 430 -0.10 2.04 -29.01
C MET A 430 0.33 0.97 -28.00
N ARG A 431 -0.59 0.12 -27.56
CA ARG A 431 -0.31 -1.00 -26.65
C ARG A 431 0.70 -1.98 -27.21
N GLU A 432 0.49 -2.42 -28.45
CA GLU A 432 1.41 -3.36 -29.11
C GLU A 432 2.84 -2.80 -29.14
N ARG A 433 2.99 -1.50 -29.43
CA ARG A 433 4.28 -0.81 -29.42
C ARG A 433 4.88 -0.74 -28.00
N ARG A 434 4.07 -0.41 -27.00
CA ARG A 434 4.47 -0.32 -25.58
C ARG A 434 4.96 -1.67 -25.05
N LEU A 435 4.26 -2.75 -25.36
CA LEU A 435 4.68 -4.12 -25.01
C LEU A 435 5.98 -4.54 -25.69
N LYS A 436 6.15 -4.21 -26.98
CA LYS A 436 7.42 -4.46 -27.70
C LYS A 436 8.60 -3.68 -27.11
N GLN A 437 8.35 -2.54 -26.46
CA GLN A 437 9.36 -1.74 -25.77
C GLN A 437 9.70 -2.27 -24.38
N GLY A 438 9.04 -3.34 -23.90
CA GLY A 438 9.33 -3.97 -22.62
C GLY A 438 8.38 -3.60 -21.49
N ALA A 439 7.23 -2.97 -21.78
CA ALA A 439 6.20 -2.80 -20.75
C ALA A 439 5.67 -4.17 -20.31
N ILE A 440 5.35 -4.30 -19.02
CA ILE A 440 4.87 -5.54 -18.43
C ILE A 440 3.37 -5.40 -18.15
N THR A 441 2.59 -6.36 -18.62
CA THR A 441 1.15 -6.41 -18.36
C THR A 441 0.86 -7.47 -17.32
N PHE A 442 0.20 -7.07 -16.25
CA PHE A 442 -0.41 -7.97 -15.29
C PHE A 442 -1.91 -7.84 -15.44
N ASP A 443 -2.56 -8.86 -15.99
CA ASP A 443 -4.02 -8.92 -15.98
C ASP A 443 -4.44 -9.29 -14.55
N ARG A 444 -4.93 -8.30 -13.80
CA ARG A 444 -5.46 -8.53 -12.45
C ARG A 444 -6.94 -8.81 -12.54
N VAL A 445 -7.35 -9.92 -11.94
CA VAL A 445 -8.76 -10.21 -11.67
C VAL A 445 -9.16 -9.44 -10.42
N GLU A 446 -10.01 -8.41 -10.58
CA GLU A 446 -10.51 -7.64 -9.44
C GLU A 446 -11.76 -8.29 -8.85
N VAL A 447 -11.74 -8.53 -7.54
CA VAL A 447 -12.90 -9.06 -6.79
C VAL A 447 -13.87 -7.93 -6.48
N LYS A 448 -15.13 -8.10 -6.89
CA LYS A 448 -16.24 -7.19 -6.58
C LYS A 448 -17.41 -7.97 -5.98
N PHE A 449 -18.31 -7.25 -5.33
CA PHE A 449 -19.43 -7.82 -4.60
C PHE A 449 -20.74 -7.24 -5.11
N ASN A 450 -21.75 -8.10 -5.23
CA ASN A 450 -23.14 -7.68 -5.31
C ASN A 450 -23.62 -7.46 -3.87
N LEU A 451 -24.10 -6.25 -3.57
CA LEU A 451 -24.55 -5.87 -2.25
C LEU A 451 -26.08 -5.73 -2.20
N ASP A 452 -26.68 -6.05 -1.05
CA ASP A 452 -28.07 -5.71 -0.75
C ASP A 452 -28.22 -4.25 -0.26
N GLU A 453 -29.45 -3.84 0.10
CA GLU A 453 -29.75 -2.47 0.57
C GLU A 453 -29.02 -2.12 1.88
N GLU A 454 -28.70 -3.13 2.70
CA GLU A 454 -27.96 -3.01 3.95
C GLU A 454 -26.43 -3.19 3.79
N ALA A 455 -25.93 -3.22 2.55
CA ALA A 455 -24.52 -3.42 2.20
C ALA A 455 -23.92 -4.77 2.64
N ASN A 456 -24.73 -5.82 2.73
CA ASN A 456 -24.25 -7.20 2.89
C ASN A 456 -23.92 -7.81 1.53
N PRO A 457 -22.82 -8.60 1.44
CA PRO A 457 -22.46 -9.28 0.21
C PRO A 457 -23.38 -10.47 -0.05
N ILE A 458 -24.16 -10.41 -1.13
CA ILE A 458 -25.03 -11.50 -1.59
C ILE A 458 -24.41 -12.33 -2.73
N GLY A 459 -23.32 -11.84 -3.31
CA GLY A 459 -22.59 -12.53 -4.37
C GLY A 459 -21.24 -11.91 -4.64
N VAL A 460 -20.34 -12.70 -5.24
CA VAL A 460 -19.01 -12.27 -5.66
C VAL A 460 -18.93 -12.38 -7.18
N PHE A 461 -18.35 -11.37 -7.83
CA PHE A 461 -18.07 -11.41 -9.25
C PHE A 461 -16.69 -10.82 -9.53
N PHE A 462 -16.16 -11.14 -10.71
CA PHE A 462 -14.84 -10.71 -11.13
C PHE A 462 -14.93 -9.73 -12.27
N LYS A 463 -14.22 -8.61 -12.15
CA LYS A 463 -14.09 -7.64 -13.22
C LYS A 463 -12.81 -7.92 -14.02
N GLU A 464 -12.98 -8.05 -15.33
CA GLU A 464 -11.88 -8.19 -16.29
C GLU A 464 -11.73 -6.91 -17.11
N SER A 465 -10.49 -6.56 -17.44
CA SER A 465 -10.18 -5.41 -18.29
C SER A 465 -10.34 -5.77 -19.78
N LYS A 466 -11.41 -5.26 -20.40
CA LYS A 466 -11.72 -5.44 -21.83
C LYS A 466 -11.21 -4.27 -22.67
N ASP A 467 -11.41 -4.34 -23.99
CA ASP A 467 -10.91 -3.37 -24.96
C ASP A 467 -11.34 -1.92 -24.66
N ALA A 468 -12.57 -1.70 -24.17
CA ALA A 468 -13.02 -0.37 -23.75
C ALA A 468 -12.20 0.22 -22.58
N ASN A 469 -11.88 -0.57 -21.55
CA ASN A 469 -11.01 -0.15 -20.44
C ASN A 469 -9.60 0.20 -20.95
N LYS A 470 -9.10 -0.70 -21.77
CA LYS A 470 -7.83 -0.69 -22.46
C LYS A 470 -7.69 0.51 -23.40
N LEU A 471 -8.76 0.95 -24.05
CA LEU A 471 -8.80 2.16 -24.88
C LEU A 471 -8.50 3.39 -24.02
N ILE A 472 -9.28 3.61 -22.96
CA ILE A 472 -9.09 4.73 -22.04
C ILE A 472 -7.69 4.71 -21.43
N GLU A 473 -7.23 3.54 -20.97
CA GLU A 473 -5.88 3.36 -20.40
C GLU A 473 -4.78 3.90 -21.33
N GLU A 474 -4.78 3.54 -22.62
CA GLU A 474 -3.70 3.96 -23.52
C GLU A 474 -3.70 5.47 -23.81
N PHE A 475 -4.88 6.11 -23.88
CA PHE A 475 -4.95 7.57 -24.02
C PHE A 475 -4.50 8.27 -22.73
N MET A 476 -4.93 7.80 -21.56
CA MET A 476 -4.44 8.35 -20.29
C MET A 476 -2.93 8.18 -20.15
N LEU A 477 -2.38 7.02 -20.50
CA LEU A 477 -0.93 6.79 -20.53
C LEU A 477 -0.22 7.74 -21.51
N LEU A 478 -0.82 8.01 -22.67
CA LEU A 478 -0.29 8.98 -23.64
C LEU A 478 -0.21 10.39 -23.04
N ALA A 479 -1.29 10.90 -22.44
CA ALA A 479 -1.31 12.21 -21.79
C ALA A 479 -0.25 12.31 -20.69
N ASN A 480 -0.28 11.35 -19.75
CA ASN A 480 0.64 11.24 -18.63
C ASN A 480 2.12 11.26 -19.07
N LYS A 481 2.46 10.44 -20.08
CA LYS A 481 3.80 10.38 -20.65
C LYS A 481 4.19 11.70 -21.31
N LYS A 482 3.31 12.27 -22.14
CA LYS A 482 3.63 13.45 -22.95
C LYS A 482 3.73 14.73 -22.15
N VAL A 483 2.94 14.87 -21.09
CA VAL A 483 3.08 15.95 -20.10
C VAL A 483 4.42 15.83 -19.37
N ALA A 484 4.79 14.64 -18.91
CA ALA A 484 6.07 14.41 -18.24
C ALA A 484 7.27 14.64 -19.18
N GLU A 485 7.19 14.23 -20.45
CA GLU A 485 8.22 14.51 -21.46
C GLU A 485 8.33 16.00 -21.76
N PHE A 486 7.21 16.73 -21.83
CA PHE A 486 7.18 18.16 -22.15
C PHE A 486 7.95 19.00 -21.13
N ILE A 487 7.80 18.70 -19.84
CA ILE A 487 8.54 19.39 -18.76
C ILE A 487 9.92 18.79 -18.56
N GLY A 488 10.05 17.46 -18.65
CA GLY A 488 11.27 16.74 -18.32
C GLY A 488 12.34 16.77 -19.41
N ARG A 489 12.03 17.17 -20.66
CA ARG A 489 12.99 17.21 -21.78
C ARG A 489 12.97 18.55 -22.50
N LYS A 490 14.16 19.11 -22.75
CA LYS A 490 14.32 20.28 -23.63
C LYS A 490 14.12 19.93 -25.09
N LYS A 491 13.83 20.94 -25.93
CA LYS A 491 13.92 20.86 -27.39
C LYS A 491 15.33 20.41 -27.79
N GLY A 492 15.49 19.14 -28.18
CA GLY A 492 16.77 18.47 -28.43
C GLY A 492 17.04 17.22 -27.59
N GLY A 493 16.13 16.84 -26.68
CA GLY A 493 16.18 15.56 -25.96
C GLY A 493 17.07 15.54 -24.71
N THR A 494 17.61 16.68 -24.30
CA THR A 494 18.37 16.78 -23.04
C THR A 494 17.41 16.89 -21.86
N PRO A 495 17.63 16.14 -20.76
CA PRO A 495 16.83 16.29 -19.55
C PRO A 495 16.85 17.73 -19.03
N THR A 496 15.71 18.22 -18.56
CA THR A 496 15.64 19.48 -17.81
C THR A 496 16.11 19.25 -16.37
N LYS A 497 16.27 20.35 -15.63
CA LYS A 497 16.40 20.32 -14.16
C LYS A 497 15.18 20.95 -13.50
N ASP A 498 14.07 20.98 -14.25
CA ASP A 498 12.87 21.64 -13.82
C ASP A 498 12.13 20.68 -12.87
N THR A 499 11.86 21.16 -11.66
CA THR A 499 11.06 20.47 -10.66
C THR A 499 9.70 20.07 -11.26
N PHE A 500 9.41 18.78 -11.23
CA PHE A 500 8.14 18.21 -11.66
C PHE A 500 7.78 16.99 -10.81
N ILE A 501 6.54 16.54 -10.89
CA ILE A 501 6.07 15.35 -10.17
C ILE A 501 6.17 14.16 -11.10
N TYR A 502 7.01 13.19 -10.76
CA TYR A 502 7.15 11.95 -11.50
C TYR A 502 6.54 10.79 -10.71
N ARG A 503 5.88 9.89 -11.43
CA ARG A 503 5.46 8.59 -10.93
C ARG A 503 6.50 7.59 -11.40
N VAL A 504 7.42 7.22 -10.51
CA VAL A 504 8.55 6.36 -10.86
C VAL A 504 8.30 4.93 -10.38
N HIS A 505 8.90 3.97 -11.09
CA HIS A 505 8.85 2.56 -10.73
C HIS A 505 10.20 1.94 -11.06
N ASP A 506 10.92 1.54 -10.03
CA ASP A 506 12.27 0.99 -10.16
C ASP A 506 12.27 -0.42 -10.78
N GLU A 507 13.46 -0.91 -11.11
CA GLU A 507 13.71 -2.27 -11.58
C GLU A 507 13.27 -3.32 -10.54
N PRO A 508 12.91 -4.54 -10.97
CA PRO A 508 12.56 -5.61 -10.05
C PRO A 508 13.77 -6.04 -9.21
N ASN A 509 13.51 -6.51 -7.99
CA ASN A 509 14.57 -7.00 -7.11
C ASN A 509 15.15 -8.32 -7.66
N ILE A 510 16.47 -8.34 -7.90
CA ILE A 510 17.17 -9.48 -8.51
C ILE A 510 17.07 -10.76 -7.67
N GLU A 511 17.16 -10.67 -6.34
CA GLU A 511 17.04 -11.84 -5.45
C GLU A 511 15.63 -12.44 -5.50
N LYS A 512 14.60 -11.59 -5.57
CA LYS A 512 13.22 -12.02 -5.74
C LYS A 512 12.99 -12.66 -7.11
N LEU A 513 13.58 -12.11 -8.18
CA LEU A 513 13.55 -12.70 -9.52
C LEU A 513 14.22 -14.08 -9.55
N GLN A 514 15.36 -14.26 -8.88
CA GLN A 514 16.03 -15.57 -8.78
C GLN A 514 15.18 -16.59 -8.01
N SER A 515 14.50 -16.13 -6.96
CA SER A 515 13.56 -16.96 -6.20
C SER A 515 12.37 -17.39 -7.08
N LEU A 516 11.79 -16.45 -7.83
CA LEU A 516 10.74 -16.75 -8.81
C LEU A 516 11.24 -17.74 -9.88
N GLN A 517 12.43 -17.51 -10.44
CA GLN A 517 13.04 -18.40 -11.44
C GLN A 517 13.15 -19.85 -10.93
N THR A 518 13.58 -20.02 -9.67
CA THR A 518 13.70 -21.33 -9.03
C THR A 518 12.34 -22.03 -8.93
N ILE A 519 11.27 -21.28 -8.67
CA ILE A 519 9.90 -21.82 -8.57
C ILE A 519 9.39 -22.18 -9.97
N VAL A 520 9.41 -21.25 -10.92
CA VAL A 520 8.80 -21.45 -12.25
C VAL A 520 9.55 -22.48 -13.09
N SER A 521 10.85 -22.69 -12.86
CA SER A 521 11.61 -23.77 -13.50
C SER A 521 11.09 -25.18 -13.19
N LYS A 522 10.45 -25.37 -12.02
CA LYS A 522 9.81 -26.64 -11.64
C LYS A 522 8.57 -26.93 -12.49
N PHE A 523 7.99 -25.90 -13.09
CA PHE A 523 6.85 -25.97 -14.00
C PHE A 523 7.27 -25.93 -15.48
N GLY A 524 8.58 -25.96 -15.76
CA GLY A 524 9.11 -25.94 -17.14
C GLY A 524 9.26 -24.55 -17.75
N TYR A 525 9.06 -23.48 -16.97
CA TYR A 525 9.25 -22.11 -17.44
C TYR A 525 10.65 -21.56 -17.12
N SER A 526 11.03 -20.48 -17.78
CA SER A 526 12.31 -19.81 -17.54
C SER A 526 12.20 -18.30 -17.75
N ILE A 527 12.89 -17.56 -16.91
CA ILE A 527 13.05 -16.12 -16.92
C ILE A 527 14.51 -15.83 -17.26
N ASP A 528 14.73 -15.00 -18.28
CA ASP A 528 16.05 -14.53 -18.64
C ASP A 528 16.38 -13.29 -17.83
N THR A 529 17.47 -13.33 -17.08
CA THR A 529 17.90 -12.27 -16.15
C THR A 529 19.15 -11.53 -16.62
N GLN A 530 19.53 -11.66 -17.90
CA GLN A 530 20.73 -11.04 -18.46
C GLN A 530 20.66 -9.50 -18.50
N ASP A 531 19.54 -8.95 -18.95
CA ASP A 531 19.32 -7.51 -19.10
C ASP A 531 17.82 -7.16 -18.96
N LYS A 532 17.52 -5.87 -18.82
CA LYS A 532 16.14 -5.36 -18.60
C LYS A 532 15.14 -5.80 -19.66
N GLN A 533 15.56 -5.81 -20.92
CA GLN A 533 14.68 -6.14 -22.04
C GLN A 533 14.39 -7.64 -22.04
N SER A 534 15.42 -8.47 -21.82
CA SER A 534 15.30 -9.92 -21.68
C SER A 534 14.42 -10.32 -20.49
N ILE A 535 14.55 -9.61 -19.34
CA ILE A 535 13.67 -9.81 -18.17
C ILE A 535 12.22 -9.52 -18.53
N SER A 536 11.94 -8.35 -19.10
CA SER A 536 10.56 -7.95 -19.40
C SER A 536 9.90 -8.85 -20.45
N GLN A 537 10.65 -9.25 -21.49
CA GLN A 537 10.16 -10.17 -22.51
C GLN A 537 9.90 -11.57 -21.95
N SER A 538 10.83 -12.10 -21.14
CA SER A 538 10.66 -13.42 -20.54
C SER A 538 9.55 -13.45 -19.49
N LEU A 539 9.34 -12.35 -18.77
CA LEU A 539 8.22 -12.21 -17.83
C LEU A 539 6.88 -12.11 -18.55
N ASN A 540 6.76 -11.29 -19.60
CA ASN A 540 5.53 -11.24 -20.42
C ASN A 540 5.24 -12.59 -21.07
N LYS A 541 6.27 -13.29 -21.56
CA LYS A 541 6.12 -14.65 -22.09
C LYS A 541 5.64 -15.61 -21.00
N LEU A 542 6.23 -15.57 -19.80
CA LEU A 542 5.80 -16.38 -18.67
C LEU A 542 4.32 -16.14 -18.36
N LEU A 543 3.90 -14.89 -18.22
CA LEU A 543 2.51 -14.51 -17.91
C LEU A 543 1.54 -14.98 -19.02
N SER A 544 1.94 -14.85 -20.28
CA SER A 544 1.15 -15.36 -21.40
C SER A 544 1.10 -16.90 -21.44
N ASP A 545 2.20 -17.59 -21.14
CA ASP A 545 2.30 -19.05 -21.20
C ASP A 545 1.56 -19.73 -20.04
N VAL A 546 1.39 -19.04 -18.90
CA VAL A 546 0.66 -19.56 -17.74
C VAL A 546 -0.84 -19.26 -17.81
N HIS A 547 -1.26 -18.30 -18.61
CA HIS A 547 -2.68 -17.91 -18.71
C HIS A 547 -3.59 -19.12 -18.98
N GLY A 548 -4.61 -19.30 -18.14
CA GLY A 548 -5.55 -20.41 -18.22
C GLY A 548 -5.08 -21.74 -17.61
N LYS A 549 -3.87 -21.81 -17.05
CA LYS A 549 -3.35 -23.01 -16.35
C LYS A 549 -3.61 -22.95 -14.85
N GLY A 550 -3.56 -24.11 -14.19
CA GLY A 550 -3.79 -24.22 -12.74
C GLY A 550 -2.81 -23.41 -11.89
N GLU A 551 -1.57 -23.26 -12.35
CA GLU A 551 -0.53 -22.48 -11.67
C GLU A 551 -0.53 -20.97 -11.99
N ALA A 552 -1.43 -20.47 -12.85
CA ALA A 552 -1.42 -19.10 -13.36
C ALA A 552 -1.41 -18.06 -12.23
N ASN A 553 -2.43 -18.10 -11.36
CA ASN A 553 -2.61 -17.11 -10.29
C ASN A 553 -1.39 -17.08 -9.33
N MET A 554 -0.85 -18.25 -9.01
CA MET A 554 0.33 -18.36 -8.16
C MET A 554 1.54 -17.69 -8.81
N ILE A 555 1.81 -17.97 -10.08
CA ILE A 555 2.95 -17.40 -10.80
C ILE A 555 2.77 -15.89 -10.99
N GLU A 556 1.59 -15.43 -11.38
CA GLU A 556 1.25 -14.01 -11.52
C GLU A 556 1.45 -13.26 -10.20
N THR A 557 0.95 -13.82 -9.09
CA THR A 557 1.11 -13.24 -7.76
C THR A 557 2.59 -13.13 -7.36
N LEU A 558 3.38 -14.18 -7.59
CA LEU A 558 4.81 -14.16 -7.29
C LEU A 558 5.56 -13.17 -8.20
N ALA A 559 5.22 -13.12 -9.48
CA ALA A 559 5.78 -12.17 -10.44
C ALA A 559 5.55 -10.72 -10.00
N VAL A 560 4.31 -10.36 -9.64
CA VAL A 560 3.99 -9.02 -9.11
C VAL A 560 4.82 -8.69 -7.86
N ARG A 561 5.05 -9.66 -6.97
CA ARG A 561 5.85 -9.46 -5.73
C ARG A 561 7.34 -9.23 -5.99
N THR A 562 7.85 -9.58 -7.18
CA THR A 562 9.23 -9.27 -7.59
C THR A 562 9.42 -7.80 -7.98
N MET A 563 8.33 -7.15 -8.41
CA MET A 563 8.35 -5.75 -8.84
C MET A 563 8.53 -4.80 -7.65
N SER A 564 9.20 -3.68 -7.92
CA SER A 564 9.27 -2.56 -6.98
C SER A 564 7.91 -1.85 -6.90
N LYS A 565 7.65 -1.14 -5.80
CA LYS A 565 6.44 -0.30 -5.71
C LYS A 565 6.69 1.00 -6.45
N ALA A 566 5.68 1.49 -7.17
CA ALA A 566 5.74 2.83 -7.73
C ALA A 566 5.53 3.90 -6.65
N VAL A 567 6.22 5.02 -6.76
CA VAL A 567 6.17 6.15 -5.81
C VAL A 567 6.14 7.47 -6.56
N TYR A 568 5.66 8.53 -5.90
CA TYR A 568 5.84 9.90 -6.37
C TYR A 568 7.16 10.45 -5.88
N THR A 569 7.86 11.19 -6.74
CA THR A 569 9.10 11.90 -6.39
C THR A 569 9.37 12.99 -7.43
N THR A 570 10.24 13.92 -7.08
CA THR A 570 10.81 14.90 -8.01
C THR A 570 12.02 14.36 -8.79
N ASP A 571 12.58 13.23 -8.38
CA ASP A 571 13.72 12.59 -9.06
C ASP A 571 13.26 11.55 -10.09
N ASN A 572 13.47 11.83 -11.37
CA ASN A 572 13.01 10.93 -12.42
C ASN A 572 14.00 9.79 -12.70
N ILE A 573 13.63 8.57 -12.29
CA ILE A 573 14.33 7.33 -12.65
C ILE A 573 13.59 6.52 -13.73
N GLY A 574 12.49 7.04 -14.27
CA GLY A 574 11.61 6.34 -15.19
C GLY A 574 10.62 5.38 -14.51
N HIS A 575 9.83 4.71 -15.34
CA HIS A 575 8.80 3.77 -14.90
C HIS A 575 8.98 2.41 -15.58
N TYR A 576 9.68 1.49 -14.91
CA TYR A 576 10.05 0.18 -15.44
C TYR A 576 8.85 -0.61 -15.96
N GLY A 577 7.78 -0.76 -15.16
CA GLY A 577 6.60 -1.55 -15.56
C GLY A 577 5.87 -1.05 -16.80
N LEU A 578 6.01 0.24 -17.13
CA LEU A 578 5.37 0.86 -18.31
C LEU A 578 6.35 1.05 -19.48
N ALA A 579 7.64 0.74 -19.28
CA ALA A 579 8.73 1.05 -20.19
C ALA A 579 8.78 2.52 -20.64
N PHE A 580 8.54 3.46 -19.71
CA PHE A 580 8.59 4.89 -19.98
C PHE A 580 9.75 5.57 -19.24
N ASP A 581 10.54 6.37 -19.98
CA ASP A 581 11.61 7.18 -19.39
C ASP A 581 11.07 8.37 -18.58
N TYR A 582 9.88 8.87 -18.92
CA TYR A 582 9.22 10.00 -18.29
C TYR A 582 7.74 9.66 -18.10
N TYR A 583 7.28 9.67 -16.86
CA TYR A 583 5.90 9.36 -16.52
C TYR A 583 5.47 10.14 -15.27
N SER A 584 4.26 10.70 -15.32
CA SER A 584 3.62 11.45 -14.25
C SER A 584 2.14 11.11 -14.24
N HIS A 585 1.47 11.26 -13.11
CA HIS A 585 0.02 11.26 -13.08
C HIS A 585 -0.51 12.68 -13.32
N PHE A 586 -1.39 12.80 -14.32
CA PHE A 586 -2.02 14.02 -14.81
C PHE A 586 -3.55 13.86 -14.95
N THR A 587 -4.04 12.63 -15.04
CA THR A 587 -5.37 12.29 -15.58
C THR A 587 -6.44 11.98 -14.54
N SER A 588 -6.19 12.17 -13.24
CA SER A 588 -7.21 11.92 -12.20
C SER A 588 -7.14 12.88 -11.00
N PRO A 589 -7.17 14.21 -11.20
CA PRO A 589 -7.02 15.19 -10.14
C PRO A 589 -8.22 15.28 -9.17
N ILE A 590 -9.39 14.71 -9.49
CA ILE A 590 -10.52 14.68 -8.54
C ILE A 590 -10.19 13.78 -7.34
N ARG A 591 -9.36 12.76 -7.56
CA ARG A 591 -9.07 11.70 -6.59
C ARG A 591 -7.58 11.53 -6.25
N ARG A 592 -6.68 12.30 -6.86
CA ARG A 592 -5.24 12.28 -6.59
C ARG A 592 -4.65 13.69 -6.55
N TYR A 593 -4.12 14.09 -5.41
CA TYR A 593 -3.45 15.37 -5.23
C TYR A 593 -2.17 15.53 -6.07
N PRO A 594 -1.36 14.48 -6.33
CA PRO A 594 -0.24 14.57 -7.27
C PRO A 594 -0.63 15.11 -8.65
N ASP A 595 -1.79 14.74 -9.18
CA ASP A 595 -2.29 15.23 -10.46
C ASP A 595 -2.63 16.74 -10.37
N VAL A 596 -3.18 17.21 -9.24
CA VAL A 596 -3.39 18.66 -8.98
C VAL A 596 -2.05 19.41 -8.97
N MET A 597 -1.02 18.86 -8.34
CA MET A 597 0.34 19.45 -8.37
C MET A 597 0.89 19.48 -9.81
N THR A 598 0.72 18.39 -10.57
CA THR A 598 1.12 18.29 -11.98
C THR A 598 0.44 19.36 -12.82
N HIS A 599 -0.87 19.58 -12.65
CA HIS A 599 -1.63 20.63 -13.33
C HIS A 599 -1.05 22.02 -13.02
N ARG A 600 -0.83 22.34 -11.74
CA ARG A 600 -0.27 23.64 -11.33
C ARG A 600 1.12 23.88 -11.92
N LEU A 601 2.00 22.89 -11.86
CA LEU A 601 3.35 22.99 -12.41
C LEU A 601 3.33 23.14 -13.93
N LEU A 602 2.49 22.36 -14.62
CA LEU A 602 2.33 22.47 -16.08
C LEU A 602 1.86 23.88 -16.46
N GLN A 603 0.84 24.41 -15.80
CA GLN A 603 0.35 25.77 -16.04
C GLN A 603 1.45 26.81 -15.79
N HIS A 604 2.16 26.72 -14.67
CA HIS A 604 3.25 27.62 -14.31
C HIS A 604 4.35 27.65 -15.38
N TYR A 605 4.71 26.50 -15.95
CA TYR A 605 5.70 26.43 -17.02
C TYR A 605 5.17 26.93 -18.37
N LEU A 606 3.89 26.71 -18.68
CA LEU A 606 3.25 27.27 -19.87
C LEU A 606 3.23 28.80 -19.84
N GLU A 607 3.16 29.41 -18.66
CA GLU A 607 3.24 30.86 -18.44
C GLU A 607 4.68 31.41 -18.41
N GLY A 608 5.69 30.55 -18.59
CA GLY A 608 7.11 30.94 -18.58
C GLY A 608 7.71 31.10 -17.18
N GLY A 609 7.07 30.49 -16.17
CA GLY A 609 7.55 30.45 -14.79
C GLY A 609 8.91 29.78 -14.64
N LYS A 610 9.67 30.18 -13.61
CA LYS A 610 10.96 29.56 -13.27
C LYS A 610 10.74 28.30 -12.43
N SER A 611 11.65 27.34 -12.53
CA SER A 611 11.55 26.12 -11.75
C SER A 611 11.48 26.40 -10.24
N PRO A 612 10.46 25.88 -9.52
CA PRO A 612 10.34 26.03 -8.08
C PRO A 612 11.32 25.11 -7.33
N ASN A 613 11.41 25.30 -6.01
CA ASN A 613 12.29 24.50 -5.16
C ASN A 613 11.82 23.03 -5.10
N PRO A 614 12.65 22.05 -5.54
CA PRO A 614 12.26 20.65 -5.54
C PRO A 614 12.02 20.07 -4.14
N ALA A 615 12.69 20.59 -3.11
CA ALA A 615 12.57 20.05 -1.74
C ALA A 615 11.13 20.11 -1.21
N ILE A 616 10.37 21.16 -1.56
CA ILE A 616 8.98 21.34 -1.13
C ILE A 616 8.08 20.29 -1.79
N TYR A 617 8.26 20.05 -3.09
CA TYR A 617 7.47 19.07 -3.82
C TYR A 617 7.86 17.63 -3.46
N GLU A 618 9.14 17.38 -3.13
CA GLU A 618 9.59 16.06 -2.68
C GLU A 618 8.91 15.64 -1.38
N GLU A 619 8.71 16.56 -0.44
CA GLU A 619 7.95 16.31 0.78
C GLU A 619 6.49 15.96 0.47
N LYS A 620 5.84 16.74 -0.40
CA LYS A 620 4.46 16.47 -0.84
C LYS A 620 4.32 15.14 -1.58
N CYS A 621 5.32 14.75 -2.37
CA CYS A 621 5.40 13.48 -3.07
C CYS A 621 5.49 12.30 -2.10
N LYS A 622 6.31 12.41 -1.04
CA LYS A 622 6.42 11.39 0.00
C LYS A 622 5.10 11.19 0.74
N HIS A 623 4.49 12.28 1.18
CA HIS A 623 3.16 12.27 1.81
C HIS A 623 2.10 11.61 0.91
N SER A 624 2.03 12.01 -0.36
CA SER A 624 1.07 11.43 -1.31
C SER A 624 1.31 9.93 -1.55
N SER A 625 2.57 9.50 -1.60
CA SER A 625 2.93 8.08 -1.75
C SER A 625 2.54 7.25 -0.53
N GLU A 626 2.70 7.82 0.67
CA GLU A 626 2.29 7.20 1.93
C GLU A 626 0.77 7.09 2.05
N ARG A 627 0.03 8.17 1.78
CA ARG A 627 -1.44 8.16 1.78
C ARG A 627 -2.01 7.17 0.77
N GLU A 628 -1.45 7.05 -0.44
CA GLU A 628 -1.84 6.02 -1.42
C GLU A 628 -1.58 4.60 -0.89
N TYR A 629 -0.45 4.39 -0.23
CA TYR A 629 -0.13 3.09 0.36
C TYR A 629 -1.10 2.69 1.48
N LEU A 630 -1.46 3.65 2.35
CA LEU A 630 -2.43 3.46 3.43
C LEU A 630 -3.84 3.21 2.87
N ALA A 631 -4.28 3.99 1.88
CA ALA A 631 -5.54 3.78 1.17
C ALA A 631 -5.61 2.36 0.58
N SER A 632 -4.57 1.95 -0.16
CA SER A 632 -4.49 0.60 -0.74
C SER A 632 -4.56 -0.54 0.30
N LYS A 633 -4.09 -0.30 1.53
CA LYS A 633 -4.25 -1.28 2.62
C LYS A 633 -5.67 -1.32 3.15
N ALA A 634 -6.30 -0.16 3.35
CA ALA A 634 -7.68 -0.06 3.78
C ALA A 634 -8.63 -0.75 2.80
N GLU A 635 -8.44 -0.54 1.50
CA GLU A 635 -9.22 -1.20 0.44
C GLU A 635 -9.10 -2.73 0.50
N ARG A 636 -7.87 -3.25 0.67
CA ARG A 636 -7.64 -4.70 0.81
C ARG A 636 -8.30 -5.27 2.07
N ASP A 637 -8.21 -4.56 3.19
CA ASP A 637 -8.83 -4.99 4.44
C ASP A 637 -10.36 -4.95 4.36
N SER A 638 -10.94 -4.00 3.62
CA SER A 638 -12.38 -3.94 3.33
C SER A 638 -12.82 -5.10 2.43
N ILE A 639 -12.07 -5.42 1.37
CA ILE A 639 -12.32 -6.60 0.54
C ILE A 639 -12.29 -7.86 1.40
N LYS A 640 -11.23 -8.03 2.21
CA LYS A 640 -11.08 -9.20 3.08
C LYS A 640 -12.22 -9.33 4.09
N TYR A 641 -12.65 -8.22 4.68
CA TYR A 641 -13.80 -8.18 5.58
C TYR A 641 -15.07 -8.67 4.86
N MET A 642 -15.34 -8.16 3.64
CA MET A 642 -16.52 -8.54 2.86
C MET A 642 -16.48 -9.99 2.37
N GLN A 643 -15.29 -10.49 2.01
CA GLN A 643 -15.07 -11.92 1.72
C GLN A 643 -15.46 -12.80 2.92
N ILE A 644 -15.00 -12.45 4.11
CA ILE A 644 -15.28 -13.26 5.31
C ILE A 644 -16.76 -13.19 5.68
N LYS A 645 -17.36 -12.00 5.59
CA LYS A 645 -18.80 -11.79 5.81
C LYS A 645 -19.62 -12.65 4.84
N TYR A 646 -19.27 -12.67 3.56
CA TYR A 646 -19.89 -13.56 2.57
C TYR A 646 -19.76 -15.04 2.95
N MET A 647 -18.57 -15.47 3.40
CA MET A 647 -18.33 -16.87 3.76
C MET A 647 -19.06 -17.34 5.03
N GLN A 648 -19.60 -16.45 5.87
CA GLN A 648 -20.39 -16.82 7.04
C GLN A 648 -21.67 -17.57 6.67
N ASP A 649 -22.29 -17.19 5.56
CA ASP A 649 -23.54 -17.81 5.09
C ASP A 649 -23.30 -19.08 4.27
N HIS A 650 -22.03 -19.41 3.98
CA HIS A 650 -21.63 -20.54 3.15
C HIS A 650 -20.83 -21.58 3.93
N GLU A 651 -21.01 -21.65 5.26
CA GLU A 651 -20.22 -22.53 6.12
C GLU A 651 -20.40 -24.01 5.81
N ASP A 652 -21.54 -24.39 5.24
CA ASP A 652 -21.91 -25.77 4.97
C ASP A 652 -21.44 -26.33 3.62
N GLU A 653 -20.89 -25.48 2.78
CA GLU A 653 -20.51 -25.79 1.40
C GLU A 653 -19.06 -26.31 1.28
N GLU A 654 -18.81 -27.07 0.22
CA GLU A 654 -17.46 -27.53 -0.15
C GLU A 654 -16.97 -26.71 -1.35
N PHE A 655 -15.78 -26.15 -1.24
CA PHE A 655 -15.19 -25.29 -2.25
C PHE A 655 -13.92 -25.90 -2.83
N GLU A 656 -13.74 -25.79 -4.14
CA GLU A 656 -12.44 -26.01 -4.75
C GLU A 656 -11.54 -24.81 -4.49
N GLY A 657 -10.35 -25.08 -3.96
CA GLY A 657 -9.34 -24.07 -3.67
C GLY A 657 -7.95 -24.50 -4.11
N VAL A 658 -7.10 -23.50 -4.29
CA VAL A 658 -5.70 -23.65 -4.67
C VAL A 658 -4.82 -23.23 -3.50
N VAL A 659 -3.75 -23.98 -3.23
CA VAL A 659 -2.75 -23.58 -2.23
C VAL A 659 -2.05 -22.29 -2.68
N SER A 660 -2.39 -21.17 -2.04
CA SER A 660 -1.83 -19.83 -2.30
C SER A 660 -0.57 -19.54 -1.49
N GLY A 661 -0.35 -20.28 -0.40
CA GLY A 661 0.80 -20.08 0.48
C GLY A 661 1.06 -21.26 1.41
N VAL A 662 2.32 -21.45 1.81
CA VAL A 662 2.70 -22.49 2.78
C VAL A 662 3.67 -21.89 3.79
N THR A 663 3.38 -22.07 5.08
CA THR A 663 4.20 -21.56 6.20
C THR A 663 4.34 -22.63 7.27
N GLU A 664 5.27 -22.49 8.21
CA GLU A 664 5.40 -23.44 9.34
C GLU A 664 4.11 -23.65 10.17
N TRP A 665 3.15 -22.73 10.09
CA TRP A 665 1.90 -22.73 10.86
C TRP A 665 0.72 -23.39 10.13
N GLY A 666 0.77 -23.47 8.80
CA GLY A 666 -0.33 -23.97 8.00
C GLY A 666 -0.19 -23.70 6.51
N ILE A 667 -1.27 -23.99 5.80
CA ILE A 667 -1.41 -23.85 4.36
C ILE A 667 -2.50 -22.81 4.10
N TYR A 668 -2.20 -21.78 3.33
CA TYR A 668 -3.17 -20.82 2.83
C TYR A 668 -3.80 -21.36 1.55
N VAL A 669 -5.12 -21.21 1.46
CA VAL A 669 -5.95 -21.74 0.38
C VAL A 669 -6.83 -20.60 -0.11
N GLU A 670 -6.75 -20.33 -1.40
CA GLU A 670 -7.63 -19.39 -2.09
C GLU A 670 -8.72 -20.19 -2.82
N ILE A 671 -9.99 -19.90 -2.55
CA ILE A 671 -11.12 -20.50 -3.26
C ILE A 671 -11.16 -19.99 -4.70
N ILE A 672 -11.35 -20.88 -5.68
CA ILE A 672 -11.33 -20.53 -7.10
C ILE A 672 -12.50 -19.60 -7.46
N GLU A 673 -13.71 -19.95 -7.01
CA GLU A 673 -14.97 -19.32 -7.42
C GLU A 673 -15.19 -17.90 -6.86
N ASN A 674 -14.63 -17.58 -5.70
CA ASN A 674 -14.86 -16.29 -5.03
C ASN A 674 -13.58 -15.61 -4.52
N LYS A 675 -12.40 -16.21 -4.77
CA LYS A 675 -11.07 -15.70 -4.39
C LYS A 675 -10.90 -15.42 -2.90
N CYS A 676 -11.75 -15.99 -2.04
CA CYS A 676 -11.60 -15.88 -0.60
C CYS A 676 -10.39 -16.72 -0.15
N GLU A 677 -9.47 -16.09 0.57
CA GLU A 677 -8.31 -16.77 1.14
C GLU A 677 -8.54 -17.11 2.62
N GLY A 678 -8.22 -18.34 2.99
CA GLY A 678 -8.26 -18.82 4.37
C GLY A 678 -7.12 -19.79 4.66
N MET A 679 -6.96 -20.15 5.93
CA MET A 679 -5.86 -21.00 6.39
C MET A 679 -6.35 -22.35 6.89
N ILE A 680 -5.66 -23.41 6.48
CA ILE A 680 -5.70 -24.73 7.13
C ILE A 680 -4.48 -24.81 8.06
N ARG A 681 -4.72 -24.90 9.36
CA ARG A 681 -3.63 -25.02 10.34
C ARG A 681 -2.98 -26.39 10.23
N VAL A 682 -1.67 -26.51 10.48
CA VAL A 682 -0.98 -27.81 10.44
C VAL A 682 -1.65 -28.87 11.33
N ARG A 683 -2.20 -28.45 12.49
CA ARG A 683 -2.89 -29.35 13.42
C ARG A 683 -4.20 -29.93 12.88
N ASP A 684 -4.79 -29.26 11.90
CA ASP A 684 -6.04 -29.67 11.26
C ASP A 684 -5.80 -30.54 10.02
N LEU A 685 -4.54 -30.66 9.55
CA LEU A 685 -4.14 -31.64 8.54
C LEU A 685 -4.19 -33.05 9.15
N LYS A 686 -5.20 -33.83 8.76
CA LYS A 686 -5.41 -35.20 9.25
C LYS A 686 -4.54 -36.19 8.47
N GLY A 687 -4.17 -37.29 9.13
CA GLY A 687 -3.58 -38.47 8.48
C GLY A 687 -2.05 -38.59 8.55
N ASP A 688 -1.32 -37.53 8.92
CA ASP A 688 0.13 -37.58 9.11
C ASP A 688 0.65 -36.42 9.98
N PHE A 689 1.92 -36.47 10.37
CA PHE A 689 2.65 -35.33 10.90
C PHE A 689 3.36 -34.59 9.75
N PHE A 690 2.84 -33.42 9.39
CA PHE A 690 3.38 -32.59 8.30
C PHE A 690 4.49 -31.67 8.80
N ILE A 691 5.58 -31.58 8.04
CA ILE A 691 6.70 -30.67 8.26
C ILE A 691 6.81 -29.71 7.08
N TYR A 692 7.00 -28.44 7.38
CA TYR A 692 7.29 -27.43 6.38
C TYR A 692 8.69 -27.61 5.79
N ASP A 693 8.75 -27.76 4.46
CA ASP A 693 9.97 -27.70 3.67
C ASP A 693 10.04 -26.35 2.96
N GLU A 694 10.92 -25.48 3.47
CA GLU A 694 11.14 -24.12 2.97
C GLU A 694 11.67 -24.11 1.52
N SER A 695 12.45 -25.11 1.12
CA SER A 695 13.02 -25.18 -0.23
C SER A 695 12.01 -25.59 -1.30
N GLN A 696 10.98 -26.33 -0.89
CA GLN A 696 9.91 -26.80 -1.77
C GLN A 696 8.65 -25.94 -1.69
N TYR A 697 8.55 -25.03 -0.70
CA TYR A 697 7.31 -24.33 -0.35
C TYR A 697 6.16 -25.33 -0.17
N ALA A 698 6.42 -26.37 0.63
CA ALA A 698 5.52 -27.51 0.76
C ALA A 698 5.41 -28.01 2.20
N MET A 699 4.26 -28.59 2.52
CA MET A 699 4.04 -29.43 3.69
C MET A 699 4.25 -30.88 3.31
N VAL A 700 5.23 -31.53 3.96
CA VAL A 700 5.59 -32.92 3.67
C VAL A 700 5.23 -33.79 4.87
N GLY A 701 4.35 -34.78 4.62
CA GLY A 701 3.99 -35.79 5.60
C GLY A 701 5.18 -36.68 5.95
N GLN A 702 5.50 -36.82 7.23
CA GLN A 702 6.63 -37.63 7.68
C GLN A 702 6.49 -39.10 7.30
N SER A 703 5.29 -39.68 7.45
CA SER A 703 5.02 -41.11 7.30
C SER A 703 4.48 -41.46 5.93
N SER A 704 3.49 -40.71 5.47
CA SER A 704 2.80 -40.85 4.18
C SER A 704 3.65 -40.40 3.01
N LYS A 705 4.63 -39.50 3.26
CA LYS A 705 5.37 -38.74 2.22
C LYS A 705 4.46 -37.93 1.29
N GLN A 706 3.20 -37.69 1.69
CA GLN A 706 2.30 -36.81 0.97
C GLN A 706 2.89 -35.40 0.97
N VAL A 707 2.90 -34.77 -0.20
CA VAL A 707 3.37 -33.40 -0.38
C VAL A 707 2.15 -32.55 -0.72
N ILE A 708 1.90 -31.51 0.08
CA ILE A 708 0.94 -30.46 -0.24
C ILE A 708 1.75 -29.19 -0.46
N GLN A 709 1.77 -28.70 -1.69
CA GLN A 709 2.64 -27.60 -2.08
C GLN A 709 1.85 -26.47 -2.73
N LEU A 710 2.53 -25.34 -2.88
CA LEU A 710 2.03 -24.18 -3.62
C LEU A 710 1.48 -24.58 -5.00
N GLY A 711 0.25 -24.14 -5.30
CA GLY A 711 -0.46 -24.43 -6.55
C GLY A 711 -1.20 -25.76 -6.61
N ASP A 712 -1.20 -26.59 -5.55
CA ASP A 712 -2.02 -27.80 -5.53
C ASP A 712 -3.52 -27.45 -5.37
N ASN A 713 -4.39 -28.23 -6.01
CA ASN A 713 -5.84 -28.14 -5.81
C ASN A 713 -6.28 -29.01 -4.62
N LEU A 714 -7.24 -28.50 -3.87
CA LEU A 714 -7.89 -29.20 -2.78
C LEU A 714 -9.35 -28.77 -2.61
N ILE A 715 -10.12 -29.62 -1.96
CA ILE A 715 -11.48 -29.31 -1.53
C ILE A 715 -11.43 -28.89 -0.06
N VAL A 716 -11.97 -27.73 0.24
CA VAL A 716 -12.05 -27.15 1.57
C VAL A 716 -13.49 -26.89 1.99
N LYS A 717 -13.71 -26.90 3.31
CA LYS A 717 -14.97 -26.45 3.92
C LYS A 717 -14.64 -25.45 5.02
N VAL A 718 -15.46 -24.41 5.16
CA VAL A 718 -15.29 -23.40 6.20
C VAL A 718 -15.32 -24.08 7.58
N LYS A 719 -14.35 -23.75 8.41
CA LYS A 719 -14.27 -24.22 9.80
C LYS A 719 -14.73 -23.15 10.77
N LYS A 720 -14.27 -21.92 10.56
CA LYS A 720 -14.59 -20.77 11.40
C LYS A 720 -14.36 -19.48 10.61
N THR A 721 -15.32 -18.58 10.72
CA THR A 721 -15.22 -17.18 10.32
C THR A 721 -14.95 -16.31 11.54
N ASP A 722 -14.08 -15.32 11.40
CA ASP A 722 -13.74 -14.37 12.47
C ASP A 722 -13.67 -12.96 11.86
N LEU A 723 -14.78 -12.22 11.95
CA LEU A 723 -14.91 -10.87 11.38
C LEU A 723 -13.96 -9.88 12.04
N GLU A 724 -13.84 -9.92 13.37
CA GLU A 724 -12.97 -9.02 14.14
C GLU A 724 -11.51 -9.17 13.71
N ARG A 725 -11.03 -10.40 13.59
CA ARG A 725 -9.66 -10.68 13.14
C ARG A 725 -9.48 -10.66 11.63
N LYS A 726 -10.56 -10.52 10.88
CA LYS A 726 -10.60 -10.71 9.42
C LYS A 726 -9.86 -12.00 9.05
N HIS A 727 -10.23 -13.11 9.68
CA HIS A 727 -9.61 -14.42 9.48
C HIS A 727 -10.63 -15.50 9.12
N LEU A 728 -10.26 -16.35 8.16
CA LEU A 728 -11.03 -17.51 7.70
C LEU A 728 -10.20 -18.77 7.93
N ASP A 729 -10.71 -19.70 8.74
CA ASP A 729 -10.11 -21.03 8.94
C ASP A 729 -10.86 -22.06 8.08
N PHE A 730 -10.12 -22.95 7.43
CA PHE A 730 -10.66 -24.06 6.63
C PHE A 730 -10.34 -25.42 7.24
N ASN A 731 -11.19 -26.40 6.94
CA ASN A 731 -10.86 -27.82 7.03
C ASN A 731 -10.54 -28.35 5.63
N MET A 732 -9.48 -29.15 5.51
CA MET A 732 -9.23 -29.93 4.29
C MET A 732 -10.20 -31.11 4.24
N VAL A 733 -11.02 -31.16 3.19
CA VAL A 733 -11.91 -32.31 2.91
C VAL A 733 -11.13 -33.33 2.08
N LYS A 734 -10.46 -32.88 1.00
CA LYS A 734 -9.73 -33.75 0.08
C LYS A 734 -8.57 -33.01 -0.57
N HIS A 735 -7.40 -33.66 -0.66
CA HIS A 735 -6.30 -33.20 -1.51
C HIS A 735 -6.46 -33.85 -2.89
N ILE A 736 -6.52 -33.02 -3.95
CA ILE A 736 -6.64 -33.51 -5.33
C ILE A 736 -5.24 -33.65 -5.95
N GLY A 737 -4.32 -32.74 -5.62
CA GLY A 737 -2.97 -32.67 -6.20
C GLY A 737 -2.90 -31.69 -7.38
N LYS A 738 -1.85 -31.79 -8.21
CA LYS A 738 -1.76 -30.99 -9.44
C LYS A 738 -2.64 -31.58 -10.53
N ILE A 739 -3.61 -30.82 -10.99
CA ILE A 739 -4.31 -31.11 -12.25
C ILE A 739 -3.42 -30.53 -13.36
N PHE A 740 -2.65 -31.38 -14.02
CA PHE A 740 -2.05 -30.99 -15.29
C PHE A 740 -3.20 -30.92 -16.31
N SER A 741 -3.59 -29.71 -16.72
CA SER A 741 -4.39 -29.54 -17.93
C SER A 741 -3.54 -30.08 -19.10
N GLU A 742 -4.04 -31.12 -19.78
CA GLU A 742 -3.43 -31.65 -21.02
C GLU A 742 -3.29 -30.58 -22.11
#